data_AF-A0A6S6TGZ0-F1
#
_entry.id   AF-A0A6S6TGZ0-F1
#
_cell.length_a   1.000
_cell.length_b   1.000
_cell.length_c   1.000
_cell.angle_alpha   90.00
_cell.angle_beta   90.00
_cell.angle_gamma   90.00
#
_symmetry.space_group_name_H-M   'P 1'
#
loop_
_entity.id
_entity.type
_entity.pdbx_description
1 polymer ?
#
loop_
_entity_poly.entity_id
_entity_poly.type
_entity_poly.pdbx_seq_one_letter_code
_entity_poly.pdbx_strand_id
1 'polypeptide(L)'
;MVLFLLMFFTLFMVAEEEFDSFDDEETAFVIKTKKPKILVKKDSTEEKDAVKFSKASVGENQAISMSVKNFLVFSKLKEINARYLVLNLELNNILKSQKVIVSNGSNHPSSWVNKSSEDYEYKEAIPLYQIPNIKQHLYLRVNNKEEKKIDAMSLLLDKPLLAFNSNQVEVLPKKFREGQLAFRLPKRTKIKQLSLHYYDTKYGNINIPILGEMKHKTRAVSSLSKTKSEKMNDNFSLSVTGYETQDKIGENEAPKDGQFEIVEIDIESKLYALLAFNPSERFYLNIGNTHSVKLHPITQALPMGLYTSASLAPGSNNKFRLAFYVPKGMEKQSRSLMLELKGKDILIPIQKGNVNLSNTVLAKSSIEGTSLTVNAVYSHNKNILIDVTFYDEDDDYATRLHNAFKLNDKALKKSNTLFGFKNKEVILNNSKKRVLLWFDAQFDEKKPLHLTSTIFELLNFKIDKKPEALPENLKYFLTKNYNYQHKLDAVDRKVLAMVKTFKAKKSKEEKAKTTKRKQHVATLESIKEKSKFISIPALSASAYGEEKIAKLQTVDELIEALKTLEWVPSAYKPTTAIYSTPAIFTQGWSSENEMFKAIYNRVKEKGVQFGFYTLSEAGEQELKVLAKNIPMNKNIPFIEWIEEGKNRSLVLPFLKPLDEVKKYVTKKQYLKSIKEKQATIEMKLTYTPKNDGSSVGSFGMFGGALNGAKTTEKTNIIFKKSWNLDEISDTPVDIFFPETTAFYTDNNGTHQDTAHGLSTKKIEPKVLTINITMPDGKLDTYEHHFQKKQELKDVFFTFALATPDMPKGVIEKMEEKRKALIGNKDKNKIDPLNKLQWSNRVKIYKFTALQTQYEQELQKTLKVQAYRNKRPRIIMSMLERRSNKQLLSYLDLRRVYNDVYGTEKAIHSFNIMSGIFNAKAENTALPNGKNITSYWLNQVDSNLVLISPENKKEVINIMQKNKIDIKIITRLKTSNKIWLYPLKIKKDIGWLEINPHTYETNSVYENGMYGVAERSEMDMAIDSVSNYFVGFFSGVLVSQVSMFDTLVDSKDYCDNVKQAKVLANNASCLVAVGTTRDVAGAISAGTGCFGHSKTSKAIGIGGGMAGNKTTQGKIIGGIAGFGNGFGDGVSFYFEMAEKYVGNCS
;
A
#
# COMPACT_ATOMS: atom_id res chain seq x y z
N MET A 1 -16.00 -28.56 46.25
CA MET A 1 -16.40 -28.79 44.83
C MET A 1 -17.81 -28.28 44.52
N VAL A 2 -18.84 -28.59 45.31
CA VAL A 2 -20.18 -27.95 45.17
C VAL A 2 -20.10 -26.43 45.36
N LEU A 3 -19.29 -25.95 46.31
CA LEU A 3 -18.98 -24.53 46.49
C LEU A 3 -18.27 -23.89 45.28
N PHE A 4 -17.47 -24.68 44.53
CA PHE A 4 -16.79 -24.23 43.31
C PHE A 4 -17.79 -24.07 42.16
N LEU A 5 -18.73 -25.00 41.99
CA LEU A 5 -19.85 -24.88 41.05
C LEU A 5 -20.77 -23.69 41.39
N LEU A 6 -21.05 -23.45 42.67
CA LEU A 6 -21.82 -22.29 43.14
C LEU A 6 -21.10 -20.96 42.91
N MET A 7 -19.79 -20.87 43.18
CA MET A 7 -18.96 -19.71 42.85
C MET A 7 -18.84 -19.51 41.33
N PHE A 8 -18.71 -20.59 40.57
CA PHE A 8 -18.67 -20.56 39.10
C PHE A 8 -19.96 -19.94 38.54
N PHE A 9 -21.13 -20.36 39.01
CA PHE A 9 -22.41 -19.78 38.57
C PHE A 9 -22.64 -18.34 39.05
N THR A 10 -22.15 -17.95 40.23
CA THR A 10 -22.32 -16.58 40.77
C THR A 10 -21.35 -15.56 40.15
N LEU A 11 -20.07 -15.91 39.94
CA LEU A 11 -19.12 -15.04 39.21
C LEU A 11 -19.52 -14.80 37.74
N PHE A 12 -20.23 -15.75 37.12
CA PHE A 12 -20.74 -15.60 35.75
C PHE A 12 -22.06 -14.83 35.64
N MET A 13 -22.83 -14.71 36.74
CA MET A 13 -24.11 -13.99 36.78
C MET A 13 -23.99 -12.55 37.30
N VAL A 14 -22.91 -12.20 38.01
CA VAL A 14 -22.76 -10.90 38.71
C VAL A 14 -21.83 -9.92 37.99
N ALA A 15 -21.14 -10.31 36.91
CA ALA A 15 -20.22 -9.44 36.19
C ALA A 15 -20.86 -8.75 34.95
N GLU A 16 -22.00 -8.08 35.16
CA GLU A 16 -22.52 -7.00 34.30
C GLU A 16 -22.19 -5.61 34.89
N GLU A 17 -21.14 -5.49 35.69
CA GLU A 17 -20.57 -4.17 35.97
C GLU A 17 -19.73 -3.74 34.77
N GLU A 18 -20.27 -2.74 34.06
CA GLU A 18 -19.61 -1.93 33.05
C GLU A 18 -18.23 -1.50 33.55
N PHE A 19 -17.18 -2.13 33.04
CA PHE A 19 -15.94 -1.40 32.83
C PHE A 19 -16.22 -0.46 31.68
N ASP A 20 -16.21 0.85 31.96
CA ASP A 20 -16.25 1.91 30.97
C ASP A 20 -15.50 1.47 29.73
N SER A 21 -16.29 1.31 28.65
CA SER A 21 -15.78 1.12 27.32
C SER A 21 -14.77 2.22 27.04
N PHE A 22 -13.55 1.83 26.67
CA PHE A 22 -12.64 2.77 26.04
C PHE A 22 -13.23 3.16 24.68
N ASP A 23 -13.97 4.28 24.66
CA ASP A 23 -14.45 5.03 23.48
C ASP A 23 -14.90 4.14 22.30
N ASP A 24 -16.03 3.48 22.51
CA ASP A 24 -16.99 3.17 21.45
C ASP A 24 -18.33 3.73 21.94
N GLU A 25 -18.66 5.00 21.62
CA GLU A 25 -20.01 5.58 21.42
C GLU A 25 -19.91 7.10 21.11
N GLU A 26 -20.36 7.64 19.97
CA GLU A 26 -21.75 7.85 19.46
C GLU A 26 -22.29 9.28 19.74
N THR A 27 -23.10 9.89 18.87
CA THR A 27 -24.58 9.76 18.85
C THR A 27 -25.15 10.56 17.65
N ALA A 28 -26.27 10.24 16.98
CA ALA A 28 -27.29 9.20 17.15
C ALA A 28 -28.00 8.92 15.81
N PHE A 29 -28.36 7.66 15.56
CA PHE A 29 -29.52 7.28 14.73
C PHE A 29 -30.53 6.60 15.64
N VAL A 30 -31.72 7.19 15.78
CA VAL A 30 -32.90 6.49 16.31
C VAL A 30 -33.50 5.65 15.20
N ILE A 31 -33.45 4.32 15.31
CA ILE A 31 -34.48 3.45 14.68
C ILE A 31 -34.91 2.37 15.67
N LYS A 32 -36.12 2.59 16.21
CA LYS A 32 -36.93 1.60 16.93
C LYS A 32 -37.22 0.41 16.01
N THR A 33 -36.93 -0.79 16.48
CA THR A 33 -37.35 -2.04 15.83
C THR A 33 -38.84 -2.31 16.09
N LYS A 34 -39.69 -1.92 15.15
CA LYS A 34 -41.03 -2.52 14.98
C LYS A 34 -41.04 -3.29 13.67
N LYS A 35 -41.34 -4.59 13.74
CA LYS A 35 -41.60 -5.48 12.59
C LYS A 35 -42.46 -4.77 11.52
N PRO A 36 -42.06 -4.75 10.24
CA PRO A 36 -42.99 -4.46 9.17
C PRO A 36 -43.54 -5.76 8.60
N LYS A 37 -44.87 -5.83 8.62
CA LYS A 37 -45.73 -6.70 7.83
C LYS A 37 -45.35 -6.63 6.35
N ILE A 38 -45.51 -7.77 5.67
CA ILE A 38 -45.65 -7.85 4.22
C ILE A 38 -46.72 -6.83 3.78
N LEU A 39 -46.32 -5.85 2.98
CA LEU A 39 -47.22 -4.96 2.25
C LEU A 39 -46.74 -4.86 0.81
N VAL A 40 -47.42 -5.60 -0.05
CA VAL A 40 -47.47 -5.38 -1.49
C VAL A 40 -48.25 -4.08 -1.75
N LYS A 41 -47.62 -3.09 -2.40
CA LYS A 41 -48.23 -1.96 -3.14
C LYS A 41 -47.15 -1.48 -4.14
N LYS A 42 -47.25 -1.77 -5.44
CA LYS A 42 -48.05 -1.13 -6.52
C LYS A 42 -47.79 0.39 -6.65
N ASP A 43 -46.95 0.69 -7.64
CA ASP A 43 -46.80 1.86 -8.53
C ASP A 43 -46.94 3.33 -8.09
N SER A 44 -46.11 4.12 -8.80
CA SER A 44 -46.29 5.50 -9.29
C SER A 44 -45.69 6.66 -8.49
N THR A 45 -44.72 7.34 -9.11
CA THR A 45 -44.51 8.79 -9.00
C THR A 45 -44.03 9.36 -10.36
N GLU A 46 -45.02 9.74 -11.17
CA GLU A 46 -45.04 10.83 -12.16
C GLU A 46 -43.80 11.09 -13.06
N GLU A 47 -43.63 10.31 -14.13
CA GLU A 47 -43.03 10.76 -15.40
C GLU A 47 -44.14 11.34 -16.31
N LYS A 48 -44.60 12.55 -16.04
CA LYS A 48 -45.54 13.26 -16.93
C LYS A 48 -44.76 13.79 -18.15
N ASP A 49 -45.05 13.21 -19.32
CA ASP A 49 -44.71 13.64 -20.70
C ASP A 49 -43.68 12.81 -21.49
N ALA A 50 -43.48 11.51 -21.22
CA ALA A 50 -42.70 10.65 -22.11
C ALA A 50 -43.47 10.34 -23.42
N VAL A 51 -43.24 11.12 -24.49
CA VAL A 51 -43.78 10.81 -25.83
C VAL A 51 -42.90 9.77 -26.52
N LYS A 52 -43.46 8.60 -26.81
CA LYS A 52 -42.79 7.49 -27.49
C LYS A 52 -43.01 7.57 -29.00
N PHE A 53 -41.91 7.57 -29.76
CA PHE A 53 -41.95 7.50 -31.21
C PHE A 53 -41.38 6.15 -31.67
N SER A 54 -42.17 5.37 -32.40
CA SER A 54 -41.79 4.06 -32.93
C SER A 54 -41.44 4.15 -34.42
N LYS A 55 -40.16 4.33 -34.73
CA LYS A 55 -39.63 4.02 -36.06
C LYS A 55 -38.20 3.52 -35.88
N ALA A 56 -37.96 2.27 -36.29
CA ALA A 56 -36.61 1.72 -36.31
C ALA A 56 -35.87 2.36 -37.49
N SER A 57 -34.87 3.19 -37.19
CA SER A 57 -33.99 3.78 -38.21
C SER A 57 -32.61 3.15 -38.08
N VAL A 58 -32.04 2.67 -39.19
CA VAL A 58 -30.76 1.96 -39.23
C VAL A 58 -29.78 2.74 -40.10
N GLY A 59 -28.51 2.76 -39.69
CA GLY A 59 -27.40 3.18 -40.53
C GLY A 59 -26.17 2.33 -40.27
N GLU A 60 -25.35 2.14 -41.29
CA GLU A 60 -24.22 1.21 -41.25
C GLU A 60 -22.98 1.84 -41.89
N ASN A 61 -21.81 1.43 -41.42
CA ASN A 61 -20.53 1.68 -42.10
C ASN A 61 -19.82 0.34 -42.39
N GLN A 62 -18.52 0.33 -42.66
CA GLN A 62 -17.80 -0.91 -42.97
C GLN A 62 -17.54 -1.84 -41.75
N ALA A 63 -17.86 -1.41 -40.53
CA ALA A 63 -17.54 -2.12 -39.29
C ALA A 63 -18.70 -2.28 -38.31
N ILE A 64 -19.67 -1.35 -38.29
CA ILE A 64 -20.78 -1.37 -37.35
C ILE A 64 -22.10 -0.97 -38.03
N SER A 65 -23.17 -1.68 -37.66
CA SER A 65 -24.56 -1.32 -37.94
C SER A 65 -25.21 -0.79 -36.66
N MET A 66 -25.88 0.35 -36.75
CA MET A 66 -26.49 1.05 -35.62
C MET A 66 -27.98 1.26 -35.88
N SER A 67 -28.83 0.77 -34.99
CA SER A 67 -30.28 0.90 -35.05
C SER A 67 -30.80 1.74 -33.88
N VAL A 68 -31.61 2.76 -34.20
CA VAL A 68 -32.39 3.52 -33.22
C VAL A 68 -33.76 2.87 -33.12
N LYS A 69 -34.03 2.13 -32.03
CA LYS A 69 -35.28 1.37 -31.88
C LYS A 69 -36.47 2.26 -31.56
N ASN A 70 -36.26 3.25 -30.69
CA ASN A 70 -37.22 4.28 -30.34
C ASN A 70 -36.50 5.41 -29.58
N PHE A 71 -37.22 6.50 -29.34
CA PHE A 71 -36.78 7.57 -28.46
C PHE A 71 -37.92 8.08 -27.58
N LEU A 72 -37.54 8.64 -26.43
CA LEU A 72 -38.42 9.25 -25.45
C LEU A 72 -37.95 10.68 -25.18
N VAL A 73 -38.89 11.60 -25.05
CA VAL A 73 -38.59 12.99 -24.66
C VAL A 73 -39.16 13.23 -23.27
N PHE A 74 -38.34 13.72 -22.35
CA PHE A 74 -38.70 13.99 -20.96
C PHE A 74 -38.66 15.48 -20.70
N SER A 75 -39.72 16.02 -20.08
CA SER A 75 -39.75 17.39 -19.56
C SER A 75 -38.85 17.54 -18.32
N LYS A 76 -38.72 16.45 -17.55
CA LYS A 76 -37.86 16.24 -16.38
C LYS A 76 -37.40 14.79 -16.38
N LEU A 77 -36.12 14.52 -16.10
CA LEU A 77 -35.57 13.16 -16.02
C LEU A 77 -34.93 12.93 -14.64
N LYS A 78 -35.38 11.89 -13.93
CA LYS A 78 -35.09 11.67 -12.50
C LYS A 78 -35.39 12.96 -11.69
N GLU A 79 -34.45 13.50 -10.92
CA GLU A 79 -34.63 14.73 -10.12
C GLU A 79 -34.26 16.01 -10.88
N ILE A 80 -33.84 15.91 -12.14
CA ILE A 80 -33.28 17.05 -12.88
C ILE A 80 -34.36 17.75 -13.69
N ASN A 81 -34.62 19.02 -13.35
CA ASN A 81 -35.55 19.90 -14.06
C ASN A 81 -34.94 20.47 -15.36
N ALA A 82 -34.61 19.57 -16.28
CA ALA A 82 -34.15 19.88 -17.63
C ALA A 82 -34.78 18.91 -18.63
N ARG A 83 -34.94 19.39 -19.87
CA ARG A 83 -35.54 18.59 -20.94
C ARG A 83 -34.50 17.64 -21.53
N TYR A 84 -34.81 16.35 -21.56
CA TYR A 84 -33.93 15.31 -22.10
C TYR A 84 -34.59 14.55 -23.24
N LEU A 85 -33.78 14.07 -24.18
CA LEU A 85 -34.17 13.07 -25.15
C LEU A 85 -33.33 11.81 -24.92
N VAL A 86 -33.99 10.68 -24.71
CA VAL A 86 -33.34 9.38 -24.49
C VAL A 86 -33.53 8.52 -25.73
N LEU A 87 -32.42 8.06 -26.31
CA LEU A 87 -32.40 7.12 -27.44
C LEU A 87 -32.16 5.71 -26.93
N ASN A 88 -32.90 4.74 -27.46
CA ASN A 88 -32.63 3.31 -27.30
C ASN A 88 -31.91 2.82 -28.57
N LEU A 89 -30.64 2.42 -28.40
CA LEU A 89 -29.75 2.04 -29.49
C LEU A 89 -29.41 0.55 -29.44
N GLU A 90 -29.25 -0.05 -30.62
CA GLU A 90 -28.68 -1.37 -30.82
C GLU A 90 -27.49 -1.26 -31.79
N LEU A 91 -26.36 -1.85 -31.39
CA LEU A 91 -25.09 -1.82 -32.11
C LEU A 91 -24.67 -3.23 -32.51
N ASN A 92 -24.41 -3.44 -33.81
CA ASN A 92 -24.08 -4.73 -34.40
C ASN A 92 -22.69 -4.67 -35.05
N ASN A 93 -21.76 -5.55 -34.65
CA ASN A 93 -20.45 -5.66 -35.29
C ASN A 93 -20.58 -6.42 -36.62
N ILE A 94 -20.25 -5.74 -37.73
CA ILE A 94 -20.35 -6.26 -39.10
C ILE A 94 -18.98 -6.35 -39.79
N LEU A 95 -17.89 -6.34 -39.02
CA LEU A 95 -16.54 -6.57 -39.55
C LEU A 95 -16.42 -7.96 -40.21
N LYS A 96 -15.69 -8.03 -41.32
CA LYS A 96 -15.30 -9.29 -41.96
C LYS A 96 -14.22 -10.02 -41.15
N SER A 97 -14.13 -11.33 -41.34
CA SER A 97 -13.00 -12.12 -40.82
C SER A 97 -11.69 -11.58 -41.39
N GLN A 98 -10.69 -11.45 -40.54
CA GLN A 98 -9.34 -11.06 -40.94
C GLN A 98 -8.33 -11.67 -39.98
N LYS A 99 -7.05 -11.67 -40.38
CA LYS A 99 -5.95 -12.09 -39.51
C LYS A 99 -5.87 -11.20 -38.27
N VAL A 100 -5.95 -11.81 -37.09
CA VAL A 100 -5.90 -11.16 -35.78
C VAL A 100 -4.77 -11.73 -34.92
N ILE A 101 -4.24 -10.92 -34.02
CA ILE A 101 -3.34 -11.35 -32.95
C ILE A 101 -4.20 -11.77 -31.75
N VAL A 102 -3.91 -12.95 -31.18
CA VAL A 102 -4.62 -13.51 -30.04
C VAL A 102 -3.81 -13.30 -28.76
N SER A 103 -4.34 -12.51 -27.81
CA SER A 103 -3.74 -12.35 -26.48
C SER A 103 -4.83 -12.27 -25.41
N ASN A 104 -4.77 -13.16 -24.41
CA ASN A 104 -5.65 -13.17 -23.24
C ASN A 104 -7.17 -13.05 -23.54
N GLY A 105 -7.65 -13.67 -24.63
CA GLY A 105 -9.07 -13.73 -24.99
C GLY A 105 -9.61 -12.50 -25.75
N SER A 106 -8.75 -11.57 -26.17
CA SER A 106 -9.09 -10.47 -27.08
C SER A 106 -8.40 -10.66 -28.43
N ASN A 107 -9.09 -10.30 -29.52
CA ASN A 107 -8.66 -10.48 -30.91
C ASN A 107 -8.63 -9.13 -31.61
N HIS A 108 -7.43 -8.64 -31.96
CA HIS A 108 -7.23 -7.38 -32.69
C HIS A 108 -6.62 -7.65 -34.06
N PRO A 109 -6.99 -6.92 -35.13
CA PRO A 109 -6.40 -7.11 -36.45
C PRO A 109 -4.87 -7.02 -36.42
N SER A 110 -4.20 -7.97 -37.07
CA SER A 110 -2.74 -8.06 -37.09
C SER A 110 -2.07 -6.91 -37.85
N SER A 111 -2.83 -6.15 -38.64
CA SER A 111 -2.36 -4.96 -39.37
C SER A 111 -2.07 -3.76 -38.46
N TRP A 112 -2.37 -3.84 -37.17
CA TRP A 112 -2.24 -2.72 -36.21
C TRP A 112 -0.90 -2.67 -35.48
N VAL A 113 -0.01 -3.66 -35.69
CA VAL A 113 1.26 -3.80 -34.96
C VAL A 113 2.40 -3.92 -35.97
N ASN A 114 3.46 -3.13 -35.80
CA ASN A 114 4.68 -3.29 -36.60
C ASN A 114 5.37 -4.61 -36.21
N LYS A 115 5.82 -5.37 -37.22
CA LYS A 115 6.54 -6.65 -37.07
C LYS A 115 7.84 -6.43 -36.27
N SER A 116 7.81 -6.53 -34.94
CA SER A 116 9.05 -6.47 -34.15
C SER A 116 9.08 -7.35 -32.89
N SER A 117 8.20 -8.35 -32.76
CA SER A 117 8.42 -9.42 -31.77
C SER A 117 7.90 -10.76 -32.30
N GLU A 118 8.73 -11.79 -32.21
CA GLU A 118 8.49 -13.16 -32.71
C GLU A 118 7.42 -13.96 -31.92
N ASP A 119 6.77 -13.37 -30.91
CA ASP A 119 5.92 -14.09 -29.93
C ASP A 119 4.39 -13.89 -30.10
N TYR A 120 3.86 -13.58 -31.29
CA TYR A 120 2.40 -13.43 -31.48
C TYR A 120 1.73 -14.64 -32.14
N GLU A 121 0.67 -15.16 -31.51
CA GLU A 121 -0.22 -16.15 -32.11
C GLU A 121 -1.22 -15.44 -33.05
N TYR A 122 -1.21 -15.80 -34.33
CA TYR A 122 -2.09 -15.23 -35.35
C TYR A 122 -3.22 -16.22 -35.68
N LYS A 123 -4.46 -15.73 -35.74
CA LYS A 123 -5.64 -16.52 -36.13
C LYS A 123 -6.54 -15.74 -37.08
N GLU A 124 -7.30 -16.41 -37.94
CA GLU A 124 -8.42 -15.80 -38.67
C GLU A 124 -9.64 -15.65 -37.75
N ALA A 125 -10.10 -14.42 -37.52
CA ALA A 125 -11.33 -14.15 -36.77
C ALA A 125 -11.95 -12.80 -37.13
N ILE A 126 -13.25 -12.64 -36.83
CA ILE A 126 -13.89 -11.32 -36.78
C ILE A 126 -13.35 -10.59 -35.54
N PRO A 127 -12.76 -9.39 -35.67
CA PRO A 127 -12.20 -8.69 -34.53
C PRO A 127 -13.27 -8.00 -33.68
N LEU A 128 -12.92 -7.68 -32.43
CA LEU A 128 -13.71 -6.78 -31.60
C LEU A 128 -13.78 -5.39 -32.25
N TYR A 129 -14.98 -4.84 -32.42
CA TYR A 129 -15.14 -3.43 -32.77
C TYR A 129 -15.23 -2.59 -31.50
N GLN A 130 -14.39 -1.57 -31.39
CA GLN A 130 -14.26 -0.72 -30.21
C GLN A 130 -14.44 0.74 -30.60
N ILE A 131 -15.40 1.41 -29.97
CA ILE A 131 -15.55 2.87 -29.97
C ILE A 131 -14.80 3.39 -28.75
N PRO A 132 -13.62 4.05 -28.90
CA PRO A 132 -12.76 4.40 -27.76
C PRO A 132 -13.44 5.34 -26.76
N ASN A 133 -14.19 6.33 -27.27
CA ASN A 133 -14.96 7.25 -26.45
C ASN A 133 -16.21 7.72 -27.19
N ILE A 134 -17.34 7.05 -26.98
CA ILE A 134 -18.56 7.33 -27.75
C ILE A 134 -19.05 8.79 -27.62
N LYS A 135 -18.70 9.51 -26.54
CA LYS A 135 -19.05 10.94 -26.37
C LYS A 135 -18.37 11.88 -27.35
N GLN A 136 -17.26 11.44 -27.96
CA GLN A 136 -16.53 12.20 -28.96
C GLN A 136 -16.91 11.80 -30.39
N HIS A 137 -17.59 10.67 -30.56
CA HIS A 137 -17.91 10.10 -31.86
C HIS A 137 -19.41 10.14 -32.19
N LEU A 138 -20.31 10.26 -31.21
CA LEU A 138 -21.74 10.19 -31.44
C LEU A 138 -22.46 11.48 -31.01
N TYR A 139 -23.24 12.05 -31.92
CA TYR A 139 -23.91 13.34 -31.75
C TYR A 139 -25.36 13.30 -32.22
N LEU A 140 -26.25 13.96 -31.46
CA LEU A 140 -27.64 14.16 -31.85
C LEU A 140 -27.80 15.54 -32.47
N ARG A 141 -28.43 15.62 -33.64
CA ARG A 141 -28.82 16.89 -34.26
C ARG A 141 -30.33 17.07 -34.15
N VAL A 142 -30.74 18.28 -33.76
CA VAL A 142 -32.15 18.67 -33.63
C VAL A 142 -32.44 19.80 -34.59
N ASN A 143 -33.47 19.65 -35.43
CA ASN A 143 -33.89 20.65 -36.42
C ASN A 143 -32.78 21.08 -37.39
N ASN A 144 -31.88 20.17 -37.76
CA ASN A 144 -30.69 20.43 -38.57
C ASN A 144 -29.80 21.56 -38.00
N LYS A 145 -29.85 21.83 -36.69
CA LYS A 145 -29.01 22.81 -36.00
C LYS A 145 -27.73 22.17 -35.47
N GLU A 146 -27.20 22.69 -34.37
CA GLU A 146 -25.98 22.19 -33.74
C GLU A 146 -26.08 20.74 -33.26
N GLU A 147 -24.92 20.10 -33.23
CA GLU A 147 -24.71 18.77 -32.66
C GLU A 147 -24.69 18.82 -31.13
N LYS A 148 -25.53 17.99 -30.51
CA LYS A 148 -25.63 17.82 -29.08
C LYS A 148 -24.89 16.55 -28.67
N LYS A 149 -24.00 16.69 -27.68
CA LYS A 149 -23.22 15.58 -27.11
C LYS A 149 -24.07 14.73 -26.18
N ILE A 150 -23.60 13.50 -25.96
CA ILE A 150 -24.14 12.59 -24.94
C ILE A 150 -24.00 13.22 -23.56
N ASP A 151 -25.12 13.35 -22.85
CA ASP A 151 -25.16 13.91 -21.51
C ASP A 151 -24.67 12.90 -20.46
N ALA A 152 -24.08 13.40 -19.36
CA ALA A 152 -23.66 12.56 -18.23
C ALA A 152 -24.83 11.80 -17.57
N MET A 153 -26.06 12.32 -17.70
CA MET A 153 -27.31 11.65 -17.31
C MET A 153 -27.47 10.26 -17.94
N SER A 154 -26.84 10.01 -19.09
CA SER A 154 -26.85 8.69 -19.75
C SER A 154 -26.37 7.55 -18.84
N LEU A 155 -25.49 7.83 -17.88
CA LEU A 155 -24.98 6.83 -16.92
C LEU A 155 -26.00 6.44 -15.83
N LEU A 156 -27.02 7.28 -15.62
CA LEU A 156 -28.04 7.15 -14.58
C LEU A 156 -29.37 6.59 -15.13
N LEU A 157 -29.41 6.27 -16.43
CA LEU A 157 -30.52 5.58 -17.07
C LEU A 157 -30.58 4.13 -16.60
N ASP A 158 -31.71 3.46 -16.82
CA ASP A 158 -31.92 2.11 -16.29
C ASP A 158 -31.14 1.05 -17.07
N LYS A 159 -30.92 1.28 -18.38
CA LYS A 159 -30.09 0.42 -19.25
C LYS A 159 -29.03 1.26 -19.99
N PRO A 160 -28.04 1.86 -19.30
CA PRO A 160 -27.10 2.75 -19.95
C PRO A 160 -26.26 1.99 -20.99
N LEU A 161 -26.08 2.56 -22.19
CA LEU A 161 -25.17 1.97 -23.20
C LEU A 161 -23.71 2.04 -22.71
N LEU A 162 -23.40 3.03 -21.87
CA LEU A 162 -22.11 3.28 -21.25
C LEU A 162 -21.88 2.41 -20.02
N ALA A 163 -20.67 1.90 -19.86
CA ALA A 163 -20.23 1.34 -18.59
C ALA A 163 -20.03 2.46 -17.56
N PHE A 164 -20.28 2.20 -16.27
CA PHE A 164 -20.17 3.23 -15.23
C PHE A 164 -18.73 3.77 -15.06
N ASN A 165 -17.72 2.98 -15.42
CA ASN A 165 -16.29 3.31 -15.32
C ASN A 165 -15.62 3.68 -16.65
N SER A 166 -16.33 3.61 -17.80
CA SER A 166 -15.72 3.84 -19.12
C SER A 166 -16.69 4.45 -20.11
N ASN A 167 -16.19 5.37 -20.95
CA ASN A 167 -16.92 5.89 -22.12
C ASN A 167 -16.68 5.03 -23.38
N GLN A 168 -15.93 3.94 -23.25
CA GLN A 168 -15.66 2.97 -24.31
C GLN A 168 -16.89 2.08 -24.54
N VAL A 169 -17.18 1.83 -25.81
CA VAL A 169 -18.23 0.89 -26.21
C VAL A 169 -17.61 -0.19 -27.08
N GLU A 170 -17.62 -1.41 -26.57
CA GLU A 170 -17.16 -2.62 -27.26
C GLU A 170 -18.36 -3.38 -27.81
N VAL A 171 -18.25 -3.83 -29.05
CA VAL A 171 -19.23 -4.68 -29.74
C VAL A 171 -18.53 -5.97 -30.16
N LEU A 172 -18.83 -7.04 -29.44
CA LEU A 172 -18.20 -8.35 -29.63
C LEU A 172 -18.58 -8.95 -31.01
N PRO A 173 -17.70 -9.79 -31.60
CA PRO A 173 -17.99 -10.48 -32.85
C PRO A 173 -19.31 -11.25 -32.80
N LYS A 174 -20.15 -11.10 -33.84
CA LYS A 174 -21.46 -11.78 -33.99
C LYS A 174 -22.42 -11.55 -32.80
N LYS A 175 -22.22 -10.51 -32.00
CA LYS A 175 -23.11 -10.10 -30.91
C LYS A 175 -23.58 -8.66 -31.12
N PHE A 176 -24.76 -8.37 -30.61
CA PHE A 176 -25.30 -7.02 -30.56
C PHE A 176 -25.17 -6.44 -29.15
N ARG A 177 -25.05 -5.11 -29.06
CA ARG A 177 -25.05 -4.36 -27.80
C ARG A 177 -26.19 -3.37 -27.80
N GLU A 178 -27.10 -3.51 -26.84
CA GLU A 178 -28.26 -2.64 -26.68
C GLU A 178 -28.06 -1.72 -25.45
N GLY A 179 -28.53 -0.48 -25.54
CA GLY A 179 -28.53 0.42 -24.40
C GLY A 179 -29.05 1.82 -24.71
N GLN A 180 -29.15 2.64 -23.67
CA GLN A 180 -29.76 3.96 -23.70
C GLN A 180 -28.72 5.08 -23.62
N LEU A 181 -28.97 6.19 -24.32
CA LEU A 181 -28.20 7.43 -24.24
C LEU A 181 -29.13 8.63 -24.10
N ALA A 182 -28.81 9.55 -23.20
CA ALA A 182 -29.54 10.80 -22.98
C ALA A 182 -28.81 11.99 -23.63
N PHE A 183 -29.59 12.90 -24.21
CA PHE A 183 -29.15 14.16 -24.79
C PHE A 183 -29.97 15.29 -24.18
N ARG A 184 -29.30 16.34 -23.67
CA ARG A 184 -29.99 17.51 -23.12
C ARG A 184 -30.46 18.44 -24.23
N LEU A 185 -31.72 18.85 -24.16
CA LEU A 185 -32.35 19.74 -25.14
C LEU A 185 -32.60 21.14 -24.55
N PRO A 186 -32.51 22.21 -25.35
CA PRO A 186 -32.92 23.54 -24.89
C PRO A 186 -34.41 23.58 -24.53
N LYS A 187 -34.73 24.29 -23.44
CA LYS A 187 -36.12 24.47 -22.97
C LYS A 187 -36.97 25.04 -24.11
N ARG A 188 -38.15 24.44 -24.34
CA ARG A 188 -39.15 24.85 -25.36
C ARG A 188 -38.79 24.61 -26.84
N THR A 189 -37.72 23.88 -27.18
CA THR A 189 -37.43 23.53 -28.60
C THR A 189 -38.54 22.64 -29.21
N LYS A 190 -39.30 23.12 -30.20
CA LYS A 190 -40.20 22.24 -30.98
C LYS A 190 -39.35 21.31 -31.86
N ILE A 191 -39.51 20.00 -31.72
CA ILE A 191 -38.74 19.01 -32.49
C ILE A 191 -39.47 18.75 -33.81
N LYS A 192 -38.92 19.24 -34.91
CA LYS A 192 -39.39 18.99 -36.29
C LYS A 192 -38.53 17.93 -37.00
N GLN A 193 -37.25 17.86 -36.63
CA GLN A 193 -36.28 16.92 -37.20
C GLN A 193 -35.30 16.42 -36.13
N LEU A 194 -34.90 15.15 -36.22
CA LEU A 194 -33.88 14.49 -35.41
C LEU A 194 -33.00 13.62 -36.29
N SER A 195 -31.68 13.69 -36.11
CA SER A 195 -30.74 12.76 -36.73
C SER A 195 -29.59 12.44 -35.80
N LEU A 196 -29.09 11.21 -35.89
CA LEU A 196 -27.93 10.73 -35.15
C LEU A 196 -26.73 10.65 -36.10
N HIS A 197 -25.61 11.21 -35.66
CA HIS A 197 -24.39 11.29 -36.45
C HIS A 197 -23.26 10.60 -35.68
N TYR A 198 -22.74 9.52 -36.25
CA TYR A 198 -21.60 8.78 -35.74
C TYR A 198 -20.39 9.01 -36.65
N TYR A 199 -19.32 9.54 -36.08
CA TYR A 199 -18.09 9.84 -36.77
C TYR A 199 -17.07 8.72 -36.56
N ASP A 200 -16.74 7.99 -37.62
CA ASP A 200 -15.72 6.94 -37.62
C ASP A 200 -14.79 7.17 -38.80
N THR A 201 -13.58 7.59 -38.47
CA THR A 201 -12.54 7.98 -39.43
C THR A 201 -11.94 6.79 -40.16
N LYS A 202 -12.12 5.56 -39.66
CA LYS A 202 -11.51 4.35 -40.22
C LYS A 202 -12.46 3.59 -41.13
N TYR A 203 -13.73 3.50 -40.74
CA TYR A 203 -14.72 2.66 -41.44
C TYR A 203 -15.86 3.44 -42.09
N GLY A 204 -15.86 4.77 -41.96
CA GLY A 204 -16.84 5.68 -42.54
C GLY A 204 -17.90 6.16 -41.54
N ASN A 205 -18.38 7.38 -41.73
CA ASN A 205 -19.39 7.97 -40.84
C ASN A 205 -20.78 7.36 -41.06
N ILE A 206 -21.60 7.29 -40.01
CA ILE A 206 -23.00 6.86 -40.08
C ILE A 206 -23.90 8.07 -39.79
N ASN A 207 -24.89 8.29 -40.65
CA ASN A 207 -25.90 9.33 -40.46
C ASN A 207 -27.28 8.69 -40.49
N ILE A 208 -28.02 8.76 -39.38
CA ILE A 208 -29.32 8.11 -39.22
C ILE A 208 -30.41 9.19 -39.07
N PRO A 209 -31.32 9.36 -40.06
CA PRO A 209 -32.51 10.18 -39.88
C PRO A 209 -33.49 9.47 -38.93
N ILE A 210 -33.77 10.08 -37.79
CA ILE A 210 -34.70 9.54 -36.78
C ILE A 210 -36.11 10.10 -37.01
N LEU A 211 -36.22 11.41 -37.25
CA LEU A 211 -37.49 12.11 -37.46
C LEU A 211 -37.26 13.24 -38.47
N GLY A 212 -38.16 13.41 -39.45
CA GLY A 212 -38.06 14.44 -40.49
C GLY A 212 -36.87 14.26 -41.45
N GLU A 213 -36.81 15.11 -42.48
CA GLU A 213 -35.75 15.05 -43.50
C GLU A 213 -34.42 15.64 -42.99
N MET A 214 -33.35 14.84 -43.07
CA MET A 214 -31.99 15.24 -42.73
C MET A 214 -31.34 15.98 -43.91
N LYS A 215 -30.94 17.24 -43.71
CA LYS A 215 -30.14 17.97 -44.71
C LYS A 215 -28.66 17.70 -44.47
N HIS A 216 -28.00 17.02 -45.39
CA HIS A 216 -26.61 16.60 -45.24
C HIS A 216 -25.65 17.79 -45.33
N LYS A 217 -25.00 18.15 -44.22
CA LYS A 217 -23.75 18.93 -44.20
C LYS A 217 -22.87 18.40 -43.07
N THR A 218 -21.84 17.66 -43.43
CA THR A 218 -20.70 17.34 -42.56
C THR A 218 -19.77 18.55 -42.61
N ARG A 219 -19.47 19.20 -41.48
CA ARG A 219 -18.59 20.37 -41.46
C ARG A 219 -17.12 19.92 -41.47
N ALA A 220 -16.49 19.96 -42.64
CA ALA A 220 -15.06 19.72 -42.81
C ALA A 220 -14.25 20.97 -42.47
N VAL A 221 -13.10 20.79 -41.79
CA VAL A 221 -12.07 21.83 -41.65
C VAL A 221 -11.31 21.91 -42.97
N SER A 222 -10.84 23.10 -43.36
CA SER A 222 -10.02 23.26 -44.57
C SER A 222 -8.75 22.41 -44.46
N SER A 223 -8.58 21.46 -45.39
CA SER A 223 -7.41 20.57 -45.43
C SER A 223 -6.13 21.33 -45.79
N LEU A 224 -5.03 20.99 -45.13
CA LEU A 224 -3.71 21.54 -45.48
C LEU A 224 -3.20 20.95 -46.81
N SER A 225 -2.48 21.74 -47.61
CA SER A 225 -1.94 21.31 -48.92
C SER A 225 -0.84 20.25 -48.81
N LYS A 226 -0.18 20.11 -47.65
CA LYS A 226 0.73 19.02 -47.30
C LYS A 226 0.56 18.67 -45.82
N THR A 227 0.14 17.45 -45.53
CA THR A 227 0.12 16.89 -44.16
C THR A 227 1.56 16.78 -43.66
N LYS A 228 1.82 17.29 -42.45
CA LYS A 228 3.14 17.17 -41.81
C LYS A 228 3.00 16.32 -40.56
N SER A 229 3.87 15.32 -40.44
CA SER A 229 3.88 14.36 -39.34
C SER A 229 5.23 14.40 -38.65
N GLU A 230 5.21 14.35 -37.32
CA GLU A 230 6.39 14.20 -36.48
C GLU A 230 6.25 12.94 -35.62
N LYS A 231 7.37 12.27 -35.36
CA LYS A 231 7.40 11.14 -34.43
C LYS A 231 7.44 11.67 -33.01
N MET A 232 6.49 11.23 -32.18
CA MET A 232 6.54 11.50 -30.76
C MET A 232 7.54 10.60 -30.05
N ASN A 233 7.60 9.34 -30.48
CA ASN A 233 8.64 8.35 -30.18
C ASN A 233 8.51 7.22 -31.23
N ASP A 234 9.19 6.09 -31.03
CA ASP A 234 9.10 4.93 -31.94
C ASP A 234 7.68 4.34 -32.08
N ASN A 235 6.78 4.72 -31.17
CA ASN A 235 5.49 4.09 -30.95
C ASN A 235 4.28 5.01 -31.22
N PHE A 236 4.46 6.32 -31.33
CA PHE A 236 3.40 7.29 -31.55
C PHE A 236 3.80 8.34 -32.59
N SER A 237 2.87 8.72 -33.45
CA SER A 237 3.05 9.82 -34.41
C SER A 237 1.93 10.84 -34.26
N LEU A 238 2.28 12.11 -34.45
CA LEU A 238 1.34 13.24 -34.48
C LEU A 238 1.44 13.91 -35.84
N SER A 239 0.30 14.18 -36.47
CA SER A 239 0.25 14.96 -37.71
C SER A 239 -0.80 16.06 -37.66
N VAL A 240 -0.55 17.16 -38.37
CA VAL A 240 -1.53 18.24 -38.57
C VAL A 240 -2.13 18.10 -39.96
N THR A 241 -3.45 17.97 -40.02
CA THR A 241 -4.21 17.66 -41.25
C THR A 241 -5.07 18.82 -41.74
N GLY A 242 -5.43 19.76 -40.87
CA GLY A 242 -6.28 20.90 -41.21
C GLY A 242 -6.07 22.10 -40.31
N TYR A 243 -6.43 23.28 -40.82
CA TYR A 243 -6.34 24.55 -40.10
C TYR A 243 -7.40 25.53 -40.61
N GLU A 244 -8.10 26.20 -39.69
CA GLU A 244 -9.09 27.23 -40.02
C GLU A 244 -9.19 28.32 -38.94
N THR A 245 -9.69 29.49 -39.34
CA THR A 245 -9.93 30.64 -38.46
C THR A 245 -11.42 30.96 -38.41
N GLN A 246 -11.95 31.25 -37.22
CA GLN A 246 -13.37 31.50 -36.98
C GLN A 246 -13.62 32.54 -35.90
N ASP A 247 -14.63 33.39 -36.10
CA ASP A 247 -15.10 34.34 -35.09
C ASP A 247 -16.05 33.70 -34.07
N LYS A 248 -16.52 32.48 -34.31
CA LYS A 248 -17.55 31.82 -33.48
C LYS A 248 -17.42 30.30 -33.45
N ILE A 249 -17.51 29.71 -32.26
CA ILE A 249 -17.60 28.25 -32.04
C ILE A 249 -18.90 27.93 -31.28
N GLY A 250 -19.84 27.29 -31.98
CA GLY A 250 -21.19 27.05 -31.47
C GLY A 250 -21.92 28.38 -31.22
N GLU A 251 -22.46 28.56 -30.01
CA GLU A 251 -23.08 29.82 -29.57
C GLU A 251 -22.07 30.87 -29.06
N ASN A 252 -20.77 30.53 -28.98
CA ASN A 252 -19.75 31.38 -28.35
C ASN A 252 -19.00 32.23 -29.38
N GLU A 253 -19.18 33.54 -29.31
CA GLU A 253 -18.43 34.52 -30.11
C GLU A 253 -17.06 34.82 -29.48
N ALA A 254 -16.05 35.00 -30.34
CA ALA A 254 -14.76 35.49 -29.91
C ALA A 254 -14.88 36.95 -29.43
N PRO A 255 -14.11 37.35 -28.39
CA PRO A 255 -13.95 38.75 -28.03
C PRO A 255 -13.59 39.65 -29.23
N LYS A 256 -13.98 40.93 -29.18
CA LYS A 256 -13.77 41.87 -30.31
C LYS A 256 -12.30 42.02 -30.73
N ASP A 257 -11.38 41.77 -29.80
CA ASP A 257 -9.93 41.86 -29.91
C ASP A 257 -9.24 40.57 -30.38
N GLY A 258 -9.97 39.50 -30.72
CA GLY A 258 -9.38 38.26 -31.21
C GLY A 258 -10.33 37.36 -32.01
N GLN A 259 -9.85 36.16 -32.31
CA GLN A 259 -10.53 35.13 -33.10
C GLN A 259 -10.13 33.74 -32.61
N PHE A 260 -10.88 32.69 -32.99
CA PHE A 260 -10.50 31.31 -32.73
C PHE A 260 -9.76 30.70 -33.92
N GLU A 261 -8.59 30.11 -33.67
CA GLU A 261 -7.86 29.31 -34.64
C GLU A 261 -8.02 27.82 -34.28
N ILE A 262 -8.50 27.02 -35.22
CA ILE A 262 -8.80 25.59 -35.04
C ILE A 262 -7.77 24.78 -35.83
N VAL A 263 -7.08 23.88 -35.14
CA VAL A 263 -6.10 22.95 -35.70
C VAL A 263 -6.68 21.53 -35.66
N GLU A 264 -6.74 20.87 -36.81
CA GLU A 264 -7.12 19.45 -36.91
C GLU A 264 -5.85 18.59 -36.92
N ILE A 265 -5.81 17.59 -36.04
CA ILE A 265 -4.67 16.70 -35.83
C ILE A 265 -5.08 15.23 -35.92
N ASP A 266 -4.15 14.39 -36.33
CA ASP A 266 -4.25 12.93 -36.22
C ASP A 266 -3.15 12.39 -35.30
N ILE A 267 -3.53 11.53 -34.37
CA ILE A 267 -2.61 10.81 -33.47
C ILE A 267 -2.70 9.31 -33.77
N GLU A 268 -1.58 8.74 -34.20
CA GLU A 268 -1.42 7.32 -34.49
C GLU A 268 -0.72 6.61 -33.32
N SER A 269 -1.31 5.49 -32.85
CA SER A 269 -0.72 4.59 -31.86
C SER A 269 -0.26 3.29 -32.52
N LYS A 270 1.02 2.93 -32.36
CA LYS A 270 1.64 1.70 -32.89
C LYS A 270 1.92 0.62 -31.82
N LEU A 271 1.45 0.84 -30.59
CA LEU A 271 1.60 -0.08 -29.45
C LEU A 271 0.32 -0.81 -29.07
N TYR A 272 0.50 -1.94 -28.37
CA TYR A 272 -0.55 -2.64 -27.61
C TYR A 272 -0.83 -1.99 -26.24
N ALA A 273 -0.92 -0.65 -26.19
CA ALA A 273 -1.14 0.09 -24.93
C ALA A 273 -2.07 1.29 -25.12
N LEU A 274 -2.83 1.63 -24.06
CA LEU A 274 -3.67 2.83 -24.03
C LEU A 274 -2.78 4.06 -23.82
N LEU A 275 -2.77 5.00 -24.78
CA LEU A 275 -2.10 6.28 -24.59
C LEU A 275 -3.04 7.24 -23.84
N ALA A 276 -2.77 7.48 -22.56
CA ALA A 276 -3.48 8.48 -21.78
C ALA A 276 -2.63 9.75 -21.65
N PHE A 277 -3.16 10.89 -22.08
CA PHE A 277 -2.50 12.20 -21.91
C PHE A 277 -3.52 13.30 -21.63
N ASN A 278 -3.06 14.41 -21.03
CA ASN A 278 -3.88 15.59 -20.74
C ASN A 278 -3.58 16.71 -21.77
N PRO A 279 -4.44 16.91 -22.78
CA PRO A 279 -4.17 17.85 -23.88
C PRO A 279 -4.02 19.30 -23.41
N SER A 280 -4.83 19.72 -22.43
CA SER A 280 -4.84 21.08 -21.90
C SER A 280 -3.53 21.52 -21.22
N GLU A 281 -2.69 20.57 -20.84
CA GLU A 281 -1.41 20.81 -20.18
C GLU A 281 -0.22 20.75 -21.14
N ARG A 282 -0.40 20.20 -22.36
CA ARG A 282 0.71 19.83 -23.25
C ARG A 282 0.66 20.49 -24.63
N PHE A 283 -0.52 20.92 -25.11
CA PHE A 283 -0.66 21.54 -26.44
C PHE A 283 -0.62 23.07 -26.40
N TYR A 284 0.17 23.64 -27.31
CA TYR A 284 0.31 25.07 -27.53
C TYR A 284 0.30 25.39 -29.02
N LEU A 285 -0.12 26.60 -29.37
CA LEU A 285 0.02 27.19 -30.70
C LEU A 285 1.09 28.27 -30.63
N ASN A 286 2.20 28.04 -31.32
CA ASN A 286 3.27 29.02 -31.46
C ASN A 286 2.94 29.97 -32.62
N ILE A 287 3.10 31.25 -32.34
CA ILE A 287 2.82 32.38 -33.24
C ILE A 287 4.14 33.16 -33.38
N GLY A 288 4.75 33.10 -34.57
CA GLY A 288 6.12 33.57 -34.75
C GLY A 288 7.14 32.76 -33.92
N ASN A 289 8.24 33.40 -33.53
CA ASN A 289 9.34 32.78 -32.77
C ASN A 289 9.35 33.16 -31.28
N THR A 290 8.38 33.92 -30.80
CA THR A 290 8.44 34.54 -29.46
C THR A 290 7.15 34.45 -28.67
N HIS A 291 6.07 33.92 -29.28
CA HIS A 291 4.75 33.87 -28.67
C HIS A 291 4.13 32.48 -28.76
N SER A 292 3.52 32.03 -27.67
CA SER A 292 2.87 30.72 -27.57
C SER A 292 1.56 30.86 -26.81
N VAL A 293 0.47 30.34 -27.40
CA VAL A 293 -0.87 30.37 -26.84
C VAL A 293 -1.27 28.97 -26.38
N LYS A 294 -1.79 28.84 -25.16
CA LYS A 294 -2.29 27.56 -24.63
C LYS A 294 -3.57 27.11 -25.31
N LEU A 295 -3.77 25.79 -25.33
CA LEU A 295 -5.04 25.19 -25.77
C LEU A 295 -6.22 25.79 -25.01
N HIS A 296 -7.20 26.32 -25.76
CA HIS A 296 -8.31 27.06 -25.19
C HIS A 296 -9.45 26.11 -24.77
N PRO A 297 -10.14 26.33 -23.64
CA PRO A 297 -11.20 25.42 -23.17
C PRO A 297 -12.43 25.35 -24.10
N ILE A 298 -12.58 26.30 -25.03
CA ILE A 298 -13.60 26.25 -26.10
C ILE A 298 -13.45 25.01 -26.99
N THR A 299 -12.27 24.39 -27.01
CA THR A 299 -12.04 23.10 -27.68
C THR A 299 -13.09 22.05 -27.30
N GLN A 300 -13.59 22.07 -26.05
CA GLN A 300 -14.65 21.16 -25.61
C GLN A 300 -15.99 21.36 -26.33
N ALA A 301 -16.24 22.52 -26.95
CA ALA A 301 -17.44 22.78 -27.73
C ALA A 301 -17.36 22.23 -29.16
N LEU A 302 -16.16 21.88 -29.64
CA LEU A 302 -15.98 21.34 -30.99
C LEU A 302 -16.39 19.86 -31.08
N PRO A 303 -16.94 19.43 -32.24
CA PRO A 303 -16.91 18.02 -32.64
C PRO A 303 -15.46 17.53 -32.65
N MET A 304 -15.22 16.34 -32.09
CA MET A 304 -13.87 15.76 -31.98
C MET A 304 -12.87 16.62 -31.17
N GLY A 305 -13.38 17.55 -30.37
CA GLY A 305 -12.58 18.42 -29.51
C GLY A 305 -11.82 17.63 -28.45
N LEU A 306 -10.51 17.82 -28.40
CA LEU A 306 -9.61 17.16 -27.47
C LEU A 306 -9.04 18.17 -26.47
N TYR A 307 -9.60 18.23 -25.27
CA TYR A 307 -9.17 19.17 -24.23
C TYR A 307 -8.89 18.49 -22.89
N THR A 308 -9.81 17.63 -22.45
CA THR A 308 -9.67 16.84 -21.23
C THR A 308 -8.89 15.57 -21.50
N SER A 309 -8.39 14.92 -20.43
CA SER A 309 -7.70 13.63 -20.51
C SER A 309 -8.44 12.64 -21.40
N ALA A 310 -7.73 12.06 -22.37
CA ALA A 310 -8.25 11.07 -23.30
C ALA A 310 -7.33 9.85 -23.32
N SER A 311 -7.91 8.67 -23.57
CA SER A 311 -7.18 7.40 -23.75
C SER A 311 -7.35 6.93 -25.19
N LEU A 312 -6.26 6.79 -25.94
CA LEU A 312 -6.28 6.26 -27.30
C LEU A 312 -6.12 4.75 -27.29
N ALA A 313 -6.93 4.04 -28.06
CA ALA A 313 -6.88 2.59 -28.13
C ALA A 313 -5.57 2.08 -28.77
N PRO A 314 -5.13 0.86 -28.43
CA PRO A 314 -4.04 0.20 -29.15
C PRO A 314 -4.23 0.19 -30.67
N GLY A 315 -3.20 0.52 -31.44
CA GLY A 315 -3.27 0.42 -32.91
C GLY A 315 -4.23 1.40 -33.58
N SER A 316 -4.68 2.44 -32.88
CA SER A 316 -5.70 3.38 -33.36
C SER A 316 -5.09 4.61 -34.02
N ASN A 317 -5.77 5.11 -35.05
CA ASN A 317 -5.56 6.44 -35.60
C ASN A 317 -6.75 7.31 -35.18
N ASN A 318 -6.50 8.39 -34.45
CA ASN A 318 -7.52 9.23 -33.85
C ASN A 318 -7.36 10.66 -34.33
N LYS A 319 -8.41 11.16 -34.97
CA LYS A 319 -8.49 12.55 -35.38
C LYS A 319 -9.11 13.41 -34.28
N PHE A 320 -8.53 14.57 -34.05
CA PHE A 320 -8.97 15.53 -33.03
C PHE A 320 -8.93 16.96 -33.55
N ARG A 321 -9.69 17.84 -32.89
CA ARG A 321 -9.63 19.29 -33.11
C ARG A 321 -9.19 20.01 -31.85
N LEU A 322 -8.31 20.98 -32.02
CA LEU A 322 -7.76 21.84 -30.98
C LEU A 322 -8.12 23.29 -31.33
N ALA A 323 -8.66 24.05 -30.37
CA ALA A 323 -8.98 25.47 -30.56
C ALA A 323 -8.09 26.35 -29.70
N PHE A 324 -7.59 27.43 -30.30
CA PHE A 324 -6.76 28.45 -29.67
C PHE A 324 -7.43 29.82 -29.83
N TYR A 325 -7.29 30.69 -28.85
CA TYR A 325 -7.72 32.09 -28.97
C TYR A 325 -6.52 32.93 -29.39
N VAL A 326 -6.61 33.56 -30.56
CA VAL A 326 -5.53 34.37 -31.13
C VAL A 326 -5.99 35.83 -31.23
N PRO A 327 -5.26 36.78 -30.61
CA PRO A 327 -5.56 38.20 -30.75
C PRO A 327 -5.42 38.69 -32.20
N LYS A 328 -6.22 39.70 -32.56
CA LYS A 328 -6.10 40.40 -33.85
C LYS A 328 -4.75 41.13 -33.95
N GLY A 329 -4.20 41.21 -35.15
CA GLY A 329 -2.88 41.81 -35.45
C GLY A 329 -1.72 40.82 -35.59
N MET A 330 -1.97 39.51 -35.39
CA MET A 330 -0.99 38.43 -35.53
C MET A 330 -1.14 37.59 -36.80
N GLU A 331 -2.01 38.00 -37.73
CA GLU A 331 -2.46 37.20 -38.88
C GLU A 331 -1.33 36.92 -39.88
N LYS A 332 -0.32 37.81 -39.95
CA LYS A 332 0.83 37.70 -40.88
C LYS A 332 2.01 36.89 -40.33
N GLN A 333 1.95 36.45 -39.07
CA GLN A 333 3.04 35.69 -38.43
C GLN A 333 2.95 34.19 -38.74
N SER A 334 4.07 33.47 -38.65
CA SER A 334 4.08 32.01 -38.79
C SER A 334 3.25 31.32 -37.69
N ARG A 335 2.77 30.11 -37.98
CA ARG A 335 2.06 29.24 -37.02
C ARG A 335 2.73 27.88 -36.93
N SER A 336 2.94 27.37 -35.72
CA SER A 336 3.32 25.97 -35.48
C SER A 336 2.58 25.38 -34.29
N LEU A 337 2.14 24.13 -34.40
CA LEU A 337 1.60 23.38 -33.27
C LEU A 337 2.77 22.85 -32.45
N MET A 338 2.74 23.07 -31.15
CA MET A 338 3.76 22.57 -30.24
C MET A 338 3.13 21.58 -29.25
N LEU A 339 3.79 20.44 -29.06
CA LEU A 339 3.46 19.45 -28.06
C LEU A 339 4.65 19.27 -27.11
N GLU A 340 4.44 19.63 -25.84
CA GLU A 340 5.44 19.49 -24.78
C GLU A 340 5.62 18.02 -24.38
N LEU A 341 6.85 17.49 -24.47
CA LEU A 341 7.18 16.12 -24.08
C LEU A 341 8.47 16.08 -23.25
N LYS A 342 8.59 15.09 -22.36
CA LYS A 342 9.78 14.94 -21.51
C LYS A 342 10.99 14.51 -22.36
N GLY A 343 11.95 15.42 -22.54
CA GLY A 343 13.22 15.21 -23.24
C GLY A 343 13.30 15.82 -24.63
N LYS A 344 12.17 16.09 -25.31
CA LYS A 344 12.17 16.85 -26.58
C LYS A 344 10.77 17.32 -26.96
N ASP A 345 10.58 18.62 -27.10
CA ASP A 345 9.33 19.19 -27.61
C ASP A 345 9.16 18.93 -29.12
N ILE A 346 7.91 18.70 -29.53
CA ILE A 346 7.57 18.53 -30.95
C ILE A 346 6.99 19.82 -31.48
N LEU A 347 7.52 20.29 -32.61
CA LEU A 347 7.06 21.51 -33.27
C LEU A 347 6.66 21.21 -34.72
N ILE A 348 5.37 21.28 -35.04
CA ILE A 348 4.83 21.01 -36.38
C ILE A 348 4.41 22.33 -37.05
N PRO A 349 5.11 22.79 -38.09
CA PRO A 349 4.80 24.06 -38.75
C PRO A 349 3.50 24.00 -39.59
N ILE A 350 2.53 24.84 -39.25
CA ILE A 350 1.18 24.93 -39.86
C ILE A 350 1.18 25.93 -41.03
N GLN A 351 1.55 27.19 -40.77
CA GLN A 351 1.48 28.29 -41.75
C GLN A 351 2.82 29.05 -41.79
N LYS A 352 3.31 29.36 -43.00
CA LYS A 352 4.46 30.25 -43.21
C LYS A 352 4.01 31.71 -43.07
N GLY A 353 4.79 32.54 -42.39
CA GLY A 353 4.52 33.96 -42.21
C GLY A 353 5.82 34.72 -41.92
N ASN A 354 5.73 36.04 -41.79
CA ASN A 354 6.90 36.88 -41.50
C ASN A 354 7.42 36.59 -40.09
N VAL A 355 8.73 36.37 -39.98
CA VAL A 355 9.45 36.09 -38.72
C VAL A 355 9.89 37.39 -38.00
N ASN A 356 9.57 38.56 -38.57
CA ASN A 356 10.16 39.81 -38.10
C ASN A 356 9.55 40.34 -36.80
N LEU A 357 10.39 40.41 -35.79
CA LEU A 357 10.30 41.39 -34.72
C LEU A 357 11.68 42.04 -34.54
N SER A 358 11.70 43.37 -34.53
CA SER A 358 12.83 44.28 -34.34
C SER A 358 14.01 43.71 -33.53
N ASN A 359 15.21 43.74 -34.12
CA ASN A 359 16.50 43.29 -33.55
C ASN A 359 17.15 44.32 -32.59
N THR A 360 16.45 45.38 -32.18
CA THR A 360 17.06 46.36 -31.27
C THR A 360 17.28 45.72 -29.91
N VAL A 361 18.54 45.56 -29.53
CA VAL A 361 18.92 45.08 -28.20
C VAL A 361 19.52 46.25 -27.43
N LEU A 362 18.81 46.69 -26.39
CA LEU A 362 19.20 47.79 -25.51
C LEU A 362 20.11 47.34 -24.37
N ALA A 363 19.93 46.11 -23.89
CA ALA A 363 20.79 45.48 -22.89
C ALA A 363 20.71 43.95 -22.99
N LYS A 364 21.75 43.26 -22.49
CA LYS A 364 21.79 41.80 -22.38
C LYS A 364 22.33 41.39 -21.01
N SER A 365 21.88 40.23 -20.53
CA SER A 365 22.47 39.55 -19.37
C SER A 365 22.24 38.06 -19.49
N SER A 366 23.11 37.25 -18.92
CA SER A 366 23.01 35.78 -18.93
C SER A 366 23.36 35.20 -17.57
N ILE A 367 22.83 34.01 -17.31
CA ILE A 367 23.21 33.09 -16.24
C ILE A 367 23.30 31.68 -16.85
N GLU A 368 23.72 30.68 -16.07
CA GLU A 368 23.72 29.29 -16.52
C GLU A 368 22.32 28.85 -16.97
N GLY A 369 22.21 28.27 -18.18
CA GLY A 369 20.97 27.73 -18.76
C GLY A 369 20.01 28.77 -19.36
N THR A 370 20.17 30.07 -19.09
CA THR A 370 19.25 31.09 -19.64
C THR A 370 19.88 32.47 -19.83
N SER A 371 19.44 33.16 -20.88
CA SER A 371 19.83 34.54 -21.17
C SER A 371 18.62 35.43 -21.42
N LEU A 372 18.80 36.74 -21.24
CA LEU A 372 17.80 37.76 -21.54
C LEU A 372 18.36 38.90 -22.36
N THR A 373 17.47 39.54 -23.10
CA THR A 373 17.72 40.75 -23.86
C THR A 373 16.59 41.75 -23.61
N VAL A 374 16.93 43.01 -23.34
CA VAL A 374 15.97 44.12 -23.26
C VAL A 374 15.83 44.69 -24.66
N ASN A 375 14.63 44.63 -25.23
CA ASN A 375 14.35 45.02 -26.61
C ASN A 375 13.94 46.50 -26.73
N ALA A 376 13.14 46.98 -25.79
CA ALA A 376 12.55 48.33 -25.82
C ALA A 376 11.99 48.76 -24.45
N VAL A 377 11.73 50.05 -24.29
CA VAL A 377 11.01 50.61 -23.14
C VAL A 377 9.85 51.46 -23.66
N TYR A 378 8.66 51.24 -23.12
CA TYR A 378 7.43 51.95 -23.50
C TYR A 378 6.75 52.60 -22.30
N SER A 379 5.91 53.59 -22.58
CA SER A 379 4.97 54.19 -21.65
C SER A 379 3.53 53.78 -21.98
N HIS A 380 2.78 53.43 -20.93
CA HIS A 380 1.34 53.13 -21.05
C HIS A 380 0.60 53.54 -19.77
N ASN A 381 -0.41 54.41 -19.89
CA ASN A 381 -1.20 54.94 -18.76
C ASN A 381 -0.32 55.49 -17.61
N LYS A 382 0.72 56.27 -17.94
CA LYS A 382 1.72 56.80 -16.99
C LYS A 382 2.57 55.73 -16.28
N ASN A 383 2.58 54.48 -16.74
CA ASN A 383 3.45 53.41 -16.23
C ASN A 383 4.57 53.07 -17.22
N ILE A 384 5.64 52.44 -16.74
CA ILE A 384 6.75 51.93 -17.55
C ILE A 384 6.52 50.46 -17.88
N LEU A 385 6.67 50.12 -19.16
CA LEU A 385 6.69 48.76 -19.69
C LEU A 385 8.06 48.49 -20.31
N ILE A 386 8.72 47.41 -19.92
CA ILE A 386 10.03 47.03 -20.48
C ILE A 386 9.88 45.73 -21.25
N ASP A 387 10.23 45.77 -22.53
CA ASP A 387 10.14 44.63 -23.43
C ASP A 387 11.39 43.77 -23.33
N VAL A 388 11.21 42.50 -22.94
CA VAL A 388 12.31 41.57 -22.66
C VAL A 388 12.09 40.26 -23.41
N THR A 389 13.12 39.76 -24.08
CA THR A 389 13.15 38.41 -24.65
C THR A 389 14.09 37.54 -23.84
N PHE A 390 13.57 36.44 -23.31
CA PHE A 390 14.35 35.35 -22.72
C PHE A 390 14.69 34.31 -23.77
N TYR A 391 15.83 33.66 -23.58
CA TYR A 391 16.26 32.48 -24.33
C TYR A 391 16.72 31.42 -23.33
N ASP A 392 16.11 30.24 -23.41
CA ASP A 392 16.58 29.05 -22.72
C ASP A 392 17.65 28.39 -23.58
N GLU A 393 18.76 27.99 -22.97
CA GLU A 393 19.79 27.22 -23.65
C GLU A 393 19.28 25.80 -23.92
N ASP A 394 19.98 25.02 -24.76
CA ASP A 394 19.61 23.64 -25.05
C ASP A 394 20.29 22.70 -24.04
N ASP A 395 19.71 22.58 -22.85
CA ASP A 395 20.28 21.85 -21.70
C ASP A 395 19.38 20.73 -21.15
N ASP A 396 18.32 20.38 -21.90
CA ASP A 396 17.25 19.45 -21.52
C ASP A 396 16.34 19.90 -20.35
N TYR A 397 16.55 21.11 -19.82
CA TYR A 397 15.73 21.71 -18.77
C TYR A 397 14.95 22.93 -19.29
N ALA A 398 13.88 23.28 -18.58
CA ALA A 398 13.05 24.43 -18.89
C ALA A 398 13.22 25.49 -17.79
N THR A 399 13.56 26.73 -18.13
CA THR A 399 13.75 27.77 -17.12
C THR A 399 12.44 28.30 -16.52
N ARG A 400 12.43 28.46 -15.20
CA ARG A 400 11.33 29.10 -14.46
C ARG A 400 11.84 30.31 -13.67
N LEU A 401 11.27 31.49 -13.93
CA LEU A 401 11.63 32.73 -13.23
C LEU A 401 10.47 33.22 -12.35
N HIS A 402 10.79 33.61 -11.11
CA HIS A 402 9.84 34.22 -10.17
C HIS A 402 10.45 35.45 -9.50
N ASN A 403 9.72 36.57 -9.50
CA ASN A 403 10.09 37.80 -8.76
C ASN A 403 11.53 38.31 -9.00
N ALA A 404 12.05 38.17 -10.23
CA ALA A 404 13.46 38.42 -10.52
C ALA A 404 13.84 39.89 -10.72
N PHE A 405 12.90 40.78 -11.07
CA PHE A 405 13.21 42.14 -11.56
C PHE A 405 12.68 43.27 -10.67
N LYS A 406 13.45 44.36 -10.59
CA LYS A 406 13.12 45.61 -9.90
C LYS A 406 13.47 46.83 -10.75
N LEU A 407 12.76 47.94 -10.53
CA LEU A 407 13.06 49.24 -11.14
C LEU A 407 13.25 50.30 -10.04
N ASN A 408 14.50 50.74 -9.77
CA ASN A 408 14.85 51.59 -8.61
C ASN A 408 14.13 51.13 -7.32
N ASP A 409 14.33 49.86 -6.92
CA ASP A 409 13.71 49.18 -5.77
C ASP A 409 12.19 48.92 -5.83
N LYS A 410 11.48 49.42 -6.85
CA LYS A 410 10.08 49.07 -7.08
C LYS A 410 9.96 47.69 -7.70
N ALA A 411 9.23 46.80 -7.04
CA ALA A 411 8.88 45.50 -7.58
C ALA A 411 7.85 45.62 -8.72
N LEU A 412 7.75 44.55 -9.53
CA LEU A 412 6.72 44.41 -10.56
C LEU A 412 5.31 44.60 -9.98
N LYS A 413 4.42 45.26 -10.74
CA LYS A 413 3.04 45.50 -10.30
C LYS A 413 2.26 44.19 -10.23
N LYS A 414 1.75 43.83 -9.05
CA LYS A 414 0.98 42.58 -8.80
C LYS A 414 -0.35 42.47 -9.56
N SER A 415 -0.87 43.58 -10.13
CA SER A 415 -2.29 43.71 -10.44
C SER A 415 -2.73 43.38 -11.88
N ASN A 416 -1.93 42.70 -12.70
CA ASN A 416 -2.45 42.09 -13.92
C ASN A 416 -1.74 40.79 -14.27
N THR A 417 -2.56 39.81 -14.63
CA THR A 417 -2.25 38.44 -15.03
C THR A 417 -1.58 38.33 -16.42
N LEU A 418 -0.90 39.40 -16.84
CA LEU A 418 0.03 39.48 -17.97
C LEU A 418 1.27 40.11 -17.33
N PHE A 419 2.40 39.41 -17.16
CA PHE A 419 3.26 38.97 -18.25
C PHE A 419 4.27 37.88 -17.81
N GLY A 420 4.39 36.83 -18.64
CA GLY A 420 5.56 35.96 -18.73
C GLY A 420 5.66 34.78 -17.76
N PHE A 421 5.32 34.97 -16.49
CA PHE A 421 5.45 33.89 -15.49
C PHE A 421 4.29 33.91 -14.48
N LYS A 422 3.25 33.10 -14.70
CA LYS A 422 2.45 32.57 -13.57
C LYS A 422 3.37 31.76 -12.65
N ASN A 423 2.98 31.54 -11.38
CA ASN A 423 3.68 30.63 -10.43
C ASN A 423 3.99 29.22 -11.00
N LYS A 424 3.40 28.86 -12.14
CA LYS A 424 3.64 27.60 -12.86
C LYS A 424 4.19 27.70 -14.29
N GLU A 425 4.40 28.88 -14.85
CA GLU A 425 4.88 29.05 -16.23
C GLU A 425 6.41 28.88 -16.33
N VAL A 426 6.87 28.45 -17.50
CA VAL A 426 8.26 28.18 -17.84
C VAL A 426 8.61 28.84 -19.18
N ILE A 427 9.89 29.12 -19.40
CA ILE A 427 10.51 29.21 -20.72
C ILE A 427 10.91 27.77 -21.07
N LEU A 428 10.59 27.30 -22.26
CA LEU A 428 10.85 25.91 -22.64
C LEU A 428 12.29 25.76 -23.13
N ASN A 429 12.87 24.57 -22.96
CA ASN A 429 14.21 24.22 -23.43
C ASN A 429 14.41 24.66 -24.89
N ASN A 430 15.54 25.30 -25.20
CA ASN A 430 15.88 25.77 -26.55
C ASN A 430 14.79 26.67 -27.20
N SER A 431 14.12 27.52 -26.41
CA SER A 431 13.07 28.41 -26.91
C SER A 431 13.26 29.87 -26.49
N LYS A 432 12.63 30.78 -27.26
CA LYS A 432 12.58 32.21 -26.94
C LYS A 432 11.21 32.59 -26.45
N LYS A 433 11.17 33.40 -25.38
CA LYS A 433 9.92 33.93 -24.82
C LYS A 433 10.02 35.43 -24.63
N ARG A 434 9.15 36.18 -25.31
CA ARG A 434 9.08 37.64 -25.19
C ARG A 434 7.97 38.05 -24.22
N VAL A 435 8.27 39.02 -23.35
CA VAL A 435 7.39 39.51 -22.29
C VAL A 435 7.49 41.03 -22.14
N LEU A 436 6.47 41.67 -21.57
CA LEU A 436 6.53 43.08 -21.14
C LEU A 436 6.55 43.16 -19.60
N LEU A 437 7.63 43.65 -19.01
CA LEU A 437 7.72 43.87 -17.56
C LEU A 437 7.01 45.18 -17.19
N TRP A 438 5.98 45.12 -16.33
CA TRP A 438 5.18 46.28 -15.94
C TRP A 438 5.57 46.80 -14.55
N PHE A 439 6.04 48.05 -14.49
CA PHE A 439 6.35 48.76 -13.24
C PHE A 439 5.42 49.96 -13.00
N ASP A 440 5.02 50.16 -11.73
CA ASP A 440 4.30 51.36 -11.28
C ASP A 440 5.28 52.53 -11.06
N ALA A 441 5.81 53.03 -12.17
CA ALA A 441 6.79 54.10 -12.21
C ALA A 441 6.45 55.08 -13.32
N GLN A 442 6.77 56.35 -13.09
CA GLN A 442 6.70 57.41 -14.08
C GLN A 442 8.13 57.78 -14.49
N PHE A 443 8.31 58.10 -15.77
CA PHE A 443 9.57 58.63 -16.25
C PHE A 443 9.76 60.07 -15.75
N ASP A 444 10.93 60.34 -15.18
CA ASP A 444 11.37 61.67 -14.73
C ASP A 444 12.75 61.95 -15.31
N GLU A 445 12.88 63.01 -16.10
CA GLU A 445 14.14 63.39 -16.77
C GLU A 445 15.26 63.71 -15.77
N LYS A 446 14.91 64.11 -14.53
CA LYS A 446 15.89 64.44 -13.48
C LYS A 446 16.33 63.22 -12.67
N LYS A 447 15.64 62.08 -12.78
CA LYS A 447 15.88 60.87 -11.98
C LYS A 447 15.84 59.62 -12.87
N PRO A 448 16.98 59.17 -13.41
CA PRO A 448 17.01 57.99 -14.27
C PRO A 448 16.55 56.74 -13.52
N LEU A 449 15.84 55.86 -14.23
CA LEU A 449 15.35 54.59 -13.69
C LEU A 449 16.32 53.46 -14.05
N HIS A 450 16.63 52.57 -13.11
CA HIS A 450 17.52 51.44 -13.30
C HIS A 450 16.76 50.12 -13.17
N LEU A 451 16.72 49.33 -14.24
CA LEU A 451 16.23 47.96 -14.22
C LEU A 451 17.34 47.05 -13.70
N THR A 452 17.10 46.42 -12.56
CA THR A 452 17.99 45.44 -11.94
C THR A 452 17.30 44.10 -11.74
N SER A 453 18.11 43.05 -11.55
CA SER A 453 17.60 41.71 -11.28
C SER A 453 18.40 41.03 -10.17
N THR A 454 17.71 40.26 -9.32
CA THR A 454 18.37 39.44 -8.28
C THR A 454 18.90 38.10 -8.80
N ILE A 455 18.50 37.70 -10.01
CA ILE A 455 18.92 36.44 -10.65
C ILE A 455 20.03 36.74 -11.68
N PHE A 456 19.75 37.64 -12.61
CA PHE A 456 20.73 38.22 -13.52
C PHE A 456 21.51 39.36 -12.83
N GLU A 457 22.49 38.99 -12.00
CA GLU A 457 23.25 39.94 -11.15
C GLU A 457 23.95 41.05 -11.95
N LEU A 458 24.33 40.77 -13.20
CA LEU A 458 24.98 41.72 -14.10
C LEU A 458 24.00 42.69 -14.80
N LEU A 459 22.69 42.52 -14.62
CA LEU A 459 21.70 43.39 -15.24
C LEU A 459 21.54 44.69 -14.45
N ASN A 460 22.04 45.80 -15.02
CA ASN A 460 21.79 47.15 -14.55
C ASN A 460 21.53 48.10 -15.75
N PHE A 461 20.30 48.10 -16.26
CA PHE A 461 19.94 48.88 -17.44
C PHE A 461 19.34 50.24 -17.06
N LYS A 462 20.00 51.33 -17.49
CA LYS A 462 19.59 52.72 -17.23
C LYS A 462 18.57 53.20 -18.26
N ILE A 463 17.48 53.79 -17.78
CA ILE A 463 16.42 54.44 -18.56
C ILE A 463 16.50 55.94 -18.27
N ASP A 464 17.16 56.68 -19.16
CA ASP A 464 17.35 58.13 -19.08
C ASP A 464 16.73 58.91 -20.26
N LYS A 465 16.06 58.19 -21.17
CA LYS A 465 15.29 58.77 -22.27
C LYS A 465 13.81 58.50 -22.10
N LYS A 466 12.99 59.49 -22.49
CA LYS A 466 11.52 59.40 -22.43
C LYS A 466 11.01 58.21 -23.26
N PRO A 467 10.31 57.24 -22.66
CA PRO A 467 9.81 56.07 -23.39
C PRO A 467 8.68 56.41 -24.37
N GLU A 468 8.70 55.79 -25.54
CA GLU A 468 7.65 55.90 -26.55
C GLU A 468 6.33 55.25 -26.09
N ALA A 469 5.20 55.62 -26.70
CA ALA A 469 3.93 54.97 -26.41
C ALA A 469 3.93 53.51 -26.88
N LEU A 470 3.27 52.60 -26.13
CA LEU A 470 3.18 51.19 -26.51
C LEU A 470 2.55 51.00 -27.91
N PRO A 471 3.26 50.39 -28.87
CA PRO A 471 2.75 50.15 -30.23
C PRO A 471 1.47 49.31 -30.26
N GLU A 472 0.57 49.58 -31.23
CA GLU A 472 -0.69 48.84 -31.40
C GLU A 472 -0.49 47.33 -31.55
N ASN A 473 0.52 46.92 -32.31
CA ASN A 473 0.89 45.52 -32.50
C ASN A 473 1.49 44.88 -31.25
N LEU A 474 1.72 45.62 -30.16
CA LEU A 474 2.11 45.11 -28.85
C LEU A 474 1.02 45.36 -27.80
N LYS A 475 -0.16 45.91 -28.14
CA LYS A 475 -1.27 46.07 -27.17
C LYS A 475 -1.99 44.75 -26.87
N TYR A 476 -1.87 43.74 -27.74
CA TYR A 476 -2.41 42.40 -27.47
C TYR A 476 -1.85 41.81 -26.17
N PHE A 477 -0.60 42.12 -25.86
CA PHE A 477 0.08 41.75 -24.63
C PHE A 477 -0.63 42.33 -23.39
N LEU A 478 -1.48 43.34 -23.52
CA LEU A 478 -2.28 43.89 -22.42
C LEU A 478 -3.70 43.30 -22.34
N THR A 479 -4.11 42.47 -23.30
CA THR A 479 -5.46 41.88 -23.34
C THR A 479 -5.65 40.89 -22.20
N LYS A 480 -6.70 41.07 -21.39
CA LYS A 480 -7.02 40.13 -20.31
C LYS A 480 -7.31 38.76 -20.91
N ASN A 481 -6.75 37.69 -20.32
CA ASN A 481 -7.10 36.30 -20.66
C ASN A 481 -8.63 36.19 -20.79
N TYR A 482 -9.12 35.81 -21.98
CA TYR A 482 -10.52 35.48 -22.16
C TYR A 482 -10.82 34.27 -21.27
N ASN A 483 -11.44 34.54 -20.12
CA ASN A 483 -11.84 33.52 -19.16
C ASN A 483 -13.06 32.76 -19.68
N TYR A 484 -12.89 31.97 -20.75
CA TYR A 484 -13.86 30.95 -21.08
C TYR A 484 -13.73 29.80 -20.09
N GLN A 485 -14.45 29.91 -18.98
CA GLN A 485 -14.83 28.72 -18.23
C GLN A 485 -15.99 28.10 -18.98
N HIS A 486 -15.89 26.83 -19.36
CA HIS A 486 -17.06 26.04 -19.72
C HIS A 486 -18.01 26.11 -18.52
N LYS A 487 -19.02 26.99 -18.56
CA LYS A 487 -19.97 27.18 -17.47
C LYS A 487 -20.76 25.89 -17.38
N LEU A 488 -20.31 24.97 -16.53
CA LEU A 488 -21.16 23.90 -16.01
C LEU A 488 -22.35 24.63 -15.39
N ASP A 489 -23.51 24.51 -16.02
CA ASP A 489 -24.70 25.14 -15.48
C ASP A 489 -25.11 24.42 -14.17
N ALA A 490 -26.10 24.97 -13.47
CA ALA A 490 -26.57 24.34 -12.22
C ALA A 490 -27.07 22.91 -12.43
N VAL A 491 -27.51 22.57 -13.65
CA VAL A 491 -27.96 21.22 -14.02
C VAL A 491 -26.75 20.30 -14.14
N ASP A 492 -25.70 20.70 -14.84
CA ASP A 492 -24.48 19.92 -15.02
C ASP A 492 -23.81 19.58 -13.69
N ARG A 493 -23.75 20.56 -12.76
CA ARG A 493 -23.21 20.32 -11.41
C ARG A 493 -24.03 19.27 -10.64
N LYS A 494 -25.35 19.35 -10.71
CA LYS A 494 -26.24 18.37 -10.05
C LYS A 494 -26.10 16.98 -10.68
N VAL A 495 -26.12 16.88 -12.01
CA VAL A 495 -25.95 15.60 -12.73
C VAL A 495 -24.59 14.98 -12.42
N LEU A 496 -23.51 15.76 -12.43
CA LEU A 496 -22.17 15.25 -12.12
C LEU A 496 -22.06 14.79 -10.66
N ALA A 497 -22.69 15.48 -9.71
CA ALA A 497 -22.77 15.03 -8.33
C ALA A 497 -23.51 13.69 -8.20
N MET A 498 -24.66 13.53 -8.87
CA MET A 498 -25.40 12.27 -8.92
C MET A 498 -24.58 11.15 -9.56
N VAL A 499 -23.88 11.42 -10.67
CA VAL A 499 -22.97 10.47 -11.33
C VAL A 499 -21.81 10.09 -10.42
N LYS A 500 -21.23 11.02 -9.66
CA LYS A 500 -20.15 10.73 -8.70
C LYS A 500 -20.64 9.77 -7.61
N THR A 501 -21.81 10.03 -7.04
CA THR A 501 -22.44 9.15 -6.04
C THR A 501 -22.77 7.78 -6.63
N PHE A 502 -23.33 7.74 -7.84
CA PHE A 502 -23.64 6.50 -8.55
C PHE A 502 -22.38 5.67 -8.84
N LYS A 503 -21.31 6.28 -9.35
CA LYS A 503 -20.03 5.61 -9.59
C LYS A 503 -19.41 5.09 -8.30
N ALA A 504 -19.47 5.86 -7.21
CA ALA A 504 -18.98 5.41 -5.91
C ALA A 504 -19.76 4.17 -5.40
N LYS A 505 -21.10 4.17 -5.55
CA LYS A 505 -21.96 3.04 -5.18
C LYS A 505 -21.67 1.81 -6.06
N LYS A 506 -21.63 1.97 -7.39
CA LYS A 506 -21.33 0.89 -8.34
C LYS A 506 -19.91 0.34 -8.17
N SER A 507 -18.91 1.19 -7.90
CA SER A 507 -17.56 0.74 -7.56
C SER A 507 -17.51 -0.06 -6.26
N LYS A 508 -18.32 0.26 -5.25
CA LYS A 508 -18.44 -0.57 -4.04
C LYS A 508 -19.11 -1.91 -4.34
N GLU A 509 -20.20 -1.91 -5.11
CA GLU A 509 -20.91 -3.12 -5.55
C GLU A 509 -20.02 -4.03 -6.42
N GLU A 510 -19.21 -3.46 -7.32
CA GLU A 510 -18.26 -4.23 -8.13
C GLU A 510 -17.04 -4.68 -7.34
N LYS A 511 -16.52 -3.88 -6.40
CA LYS A 511 -15.48 -4.34 -5.47
C LYS A 511 -15.95 -5.53 -4.64
N ALA A 512 -17.24 -5.59 -4.28
CA ALA A 512 -17.85 -6.73 -3.61
C ALA A 512 -18.02 -7.96 -4.54
N LYS A 513 -18.21 -7.76 -5.85
CA LYS A 513 -18.36 -8.86 -6.83
C LYS A 513 -17.06 -9.34 -7.47
N THR A 514 -16.01 -8.53 -7.48
CA THR A 514 -14.80 -8.76 -8.30
C THR A 514 -13.60 -9.18 -7.46
N THR A 515 -13.71 -10.31 -6.77
CA THR A 515 -12.57 -10.95 -6.06
C THR A 515 -11.64 -11.75 -6.99
N LYS A 516 -11.72 -11.59 -8.33
CA LYS A 516 -10.77 -12.19 -9.29
C LYS A 516 -10.63 -11.32 -10.56
N ARG A 517 -9.37 -11.01 -10.91
CA ARG A 517 -8.81 -10.35 -12.12
C ARG A 517 -8.80 -8.80 -12.13
N LYS A 518 -7.64 -8.23 -11.77
CA LYS A 518 -7.20 -6.90 -12.19
C LYS A 518 -6.37 -7.05 -13.47
N GLN A 519 -6.76 -6.37 -14.54
CA GLN A 519 -5.83 -5.95 -15.60
C GLN A 519 -5.27 -4.58 -15.21
N HIS A 520 -3.94 -4.47 -15.24
CA HIS A 520 -3.21 -3.24 -14.94
C HIS A 520 -3.07 -2.39 -16.20
N VAL A 521 -3.37 -1.09 -16.09
CA VAL A 521 -2.88 -0.05 -17.01
C VAL A 521 -1.84 0.75 -16.23
N ALA A 522 -0.60 0.76 -16.71
CA ALA A 522 0.51 1.52 -16.12
C ALA A 522 0.70 2.83 -16.90
N THR A 523 0.93 3.93 -16.18
CA THR A 523 1.36 5.22 -16.72
C THR A 523 2.76 5.55 -16.19
N LEU A 524 3.66 6.11 -17.01
CA LEU A 524 5.07 6.36 -16.65
C LEU A 524 5.25 7.25 -15.39
N GLU A 525 4.33 8.18 -15.11
CA GLU A 525 4.40 9.00 -13.87
C GLU A 525 3.99 8.22 -12.61
N SER A 526 3.27 7.11 -12.75
CA SER A 526 2.93 6.25 -11.61
C SER A 526 4.07 5.38 -11.11
N ILE A 527 5.19 5.33 -11.84
CA ILE A 527 6.37 4.52 -11.48
C ILE A 527 7.22 5.20 -10.40
N LYS A 528 7.15 6.53 -10.26
CA LYS A 528 7.83 7.23 -9.15
C LYS A 528 6.98 7.36 -7.87
N GLU A 529 5.65 7.20 -7.95
CA GLU A 529 4.76 7.43 -6.78
C GLU A 529 3.84 6.27 -6.35
N LYS A 530 3.82 5.12 -7.04
CA LYS A 530 3.14 3.90 -6.58
C LYS A 530 4.16 2.75 -6.52
N SER A 531 4.52 2.15 -5.40
CA SER A 531 4.06 2.25 -4.01
C SER A 531 5.22 1.77 -3.15
N LYS A 532 6.02 2.70 -2.59
CA LYS A 532 6.81 2.33 -1.41
C LYS A 532 5.82 2.00 -0.32
N PHE A 533 5.72 0.72 0.04
CA PHE A 533 5.10 0.41 1.31
C PHE A 533 5.94 1.12 2.38
N ILE A 534 5.27 1.75 3.32
CA ILE A 534 5.90 2.38 4.47
C ILE A 534 6.10 1.25 5.48
N SER A 535 7.36 0.85 5.68
CA SER A 535 7.72 -0.02 6.79
C SER A 535 7.50 0.76 8.09
N ILE A 536 6.64 0.21 8.95
CA ILE A 536 6.44 0.73 10.30
C ILE A 536 6.52 -0.49 11.22
N PRO A 537 7.66 -0.73 11.89
CA PRO A 537 7.86 -1.94 12.66
C PRO A 537 6.81 -2.08 13.77
N ALA A 538 6.51 -3.32 14.11
CA ALA A 538 5.69 -3.61 15.27
C ALA A 538 6.36 -3.16 16.55
N LEU A 539 5.60 -2.46 17.40
CA LEU A 539 6.08 -2.11 18.73
C LEU A 539 6.48 -3.38 19.48
N SER A 540 7.58 -3.27 20.22
CA SER A 540 7.99 -4.23 21.24
C SER A 540 6.97 -4.25 22.38
N ALA A 541 6.87 -5.37 23.09
CA ALA A 541 6.06 -5.48 24.30
C ALA A 541 6.61 -4.57 25.41
N SER A 542 7.90 -4.26 25.36
CA SER A 542 8.60 -3.40 26.31
C SER A 542 8.84 -1.99 25.79
N ALA A 543 8.08 -1.54 24.78
CA ALA A 543 8.25 -0.23 24.17
C ALA A 543 8.24 0.96 25.16
N TYR A 544 7.56 0.79 26.32
CA TYR A 544 7.58 1.73 27.44
C TYR A 544 8.91 1.69 28.22
N GLY A 545 9.41 0.51 28.56
CA GLY A 545 10.71 0.35 29.21
C GLY A 545 11.88 0.79 28.33
N GLU A 546 11.82 0.55 27.02
CA GLU A 546 12.79 1.05 26.03
C GLU A 546 12.92 2.58 26.08
N GLU A 547 11.79 3.30 26.15
CA GLU A 547 11.79 4.75 26.23
C GLU A 547 12.38 5.25 27.55
N LYS A 548 12.11 4.57 28.66
CA LYS A 548 12.74 4.88 29.95
C LYS A 548 14.25 4.72 29.86
N ILE A 549 14.74 3.59 29.35
CA ILE A 549 16.17 3.31 29.26
C ILE A 549 16.88 4.28 28.32
N ALA A 550 16.26 4.66 27.20
CA ALA A 550 16.84 5.61 26.24
C ALA A 550 17.15 6.99 26.86
N LYS A 551 16.50 7.35 27.97
CA LYS A 551 16.75 8.59 28.71
C LYS A 551 17.90 8.49 29.72
N LEU A 552 18.35 7.27 30.05
CA LEU A 552 19.39 7.01 31.05
C LEU A 552 20.77 6.95 30.39
N GLN A 553 21.57 7.99 30.55
CA GLN A 553 22.89 8.15 29.95
C GLN A 553 24.00 7.53 30.81
N THR A 554 23.88 7.57 32.14
CA THR A 554 24.95 7.12 33.05
C THR A 554 24.61 5.81 33.79
N VAL A 555 25.64 5.16 34.36
CA VAL A 555 25.45 3.97 35.22
C VAL A 555 24.71 4.35 36.51
N ASP A 556 25.03 5.52 37.09
CA ASP A 556 24.38 6.00 38.31
C ASP A 556 22.89 6.30 38.08
N GLU A 557 22.53 6.93 36.96
CA GLU A 557 21.12 7.09 36.56
C GLU A 557 20.38 5.75 36.42
N LEU A 558 21.06 4.74 35.88
CA LEU A 558 20.51 3.39 35.79
C LEU A 558 20.33 2.76 37.17
N ILE A 559 21.28 2.92 38.08
CA ILE A 559 21.17 2.42 39.46
C ILE A 559 19.99 3.08 40.18
N GLU A 560 19.84 4.40 40.08
CA GLU A 560 18.70 5.12 40.66
C GLU A 560 17.37 4.67 40.05
N ALA A 561 17.33 4.45 38.73
CA ALA A 561 16.14 3.91 38.08
C ALA A 561 15.80 2.48 38.57
N LEU A 562 16.80 1.61 38.75
CA LEU A 562 16.60 0.25 39.26
C LEU A 562 16.09 0.22 40.70
N LYS A 563 16.47 1.18 41.54
CA LYS A 563 15.96 1.32 42.92
C LYS A 563 14.43 1.58 42.97
N THR A 564 13.84 2.07 41.89
CA THR A 564 12.39 2.32 41.82
C THR A 564 11.56 1.06 41.54
N LEU A 565 12.20 -0.04 41.14
CA LEU A 565 11.52 -1.30 40.82
C LEU A 565 11.29 -2.12 42.10
N GLU A 566 10.15 -2.82 42.16
CA GLU A 566 9.94 -3.81 43.22
C GLU A 566 10.94 -4.96 43.05
N TRP A 567 11.71 -5.26 44.10
CA TRP A 567 12.60 -6.41 44.08
C TRP A 567 11.83 -7.71 44.35
N VAL A 568 11.98 -8.67 43.44
CA VAL A 568 11.40 -10.01 43.53
C VAL A 568 12.53 -11.04 43.43
N PRO A 569 12.76 -11.89 44.45
CA PRO A 569 13.86 -12.86 44.42
C PRO A 569 13.83 -13.78 43.19
N SER A 570 14.99 -14.01 42.61
CA SER A 570 15.13 -14.92 41.46
C SER A 570 14.98 -16.38 41.87
N ALA A 571 14.24 -17.15 41.08
CA ALA A 571 14.23 -18.62 41.19
C ALA A 571 15.44 -19.28 40.51
N TYR A 572 16.31 -18.51 39.86
CA TYR A 572 17.46 -19.00 39.10
C TYR A 572 18.78 -18.83 39.85
N LYS A 573 19.84 -19.43 39.30
CA LYS A 573 21.20 -19.25 39.85
C LYS A 573 21.64 -17.79 39.71
N PRO A 574 22.56 -17.30 40.56
CA PRO A 574 23.05 -15.93 40.49
C PRO A 574 23.54 -15.61 39.07
N THR A 575 23.29 -14.39 38.59
CA THR A 575 23.62 -13.87 37.25
C THR A 575 22.76 -14.38 36.08
N THR A 576 21.86 -15.34 36.31
CA THR A 576 20.97 -15.86 35.26
C THR A 576 19.68 -15.04 35.16
N ALA A 577 19.63 -14.12 34.19
CA ALA A 577 18.46 -13.30 33.89
C ALA A 577 17.50 -14.02 32.92
N ILE A 578 16.20 -13.75 33.07
CA ILE A 578 15.13 -14.20 32.15
C ILE A 578 14.51 -13.03 31.40
N TYR A 579 14.42 -11.86 32.04
CA TYR A 579 13.83 -10.68 31.43
C TYR A 579 14.92 -9.69 31.01
N SER A 580 14.69 -9.04 29.86
CA SER A 580 15.55 -7.97 29.37
C SER A 580 15.42 -6.72 30.24
N THR A 581 16.38 -5.80 30.12
CA THR A 581 16.31 -4.52 30.84
C THR A 581 15.04 -3.73 30.47
N PRO A 582 14.61 -3.62 29.19
CA PRO A 582 13.32 -3.01 28.86
C PRO A 582 12.13 -3.70 29.51
N ALA A 583 12.14 -5.04 29.61
CA ALA A 583 11.05 -5.81 30.19
C ALA A 583 10.85 -5.50 31.68
N ILE A 584 11.92 -5.43 32.48
CA ILE A 584 11.80 -5.13 33.92
C ILE A 584 11.23 -3.72 34.19
N PHE A 585 11.59 -2.73 33.38
CA PHE A 585 11.02 -1.37 33.49
C PHE A 585 9.57 -1.27 33.02
N THR A 586 9.14 -2.22 32.16
CA THR A 586 7.77 -2.31 31.68
C THR A 586 6.87 -2.96 32.74
N GLN A 587 7.29 -4.07 33.34
CA GLN A 587 6.52 -4.79 34.36
C GLN A 587 6.56 -4.13 35.75
N GLY A 588 7.56 -3.29 36.03
CA GLY A 588 7.67 -2.54 37.28
C GLY A 588 8.31 -3.30 38.45
N TRP A 589 8.78 -4.52 38.21
CA TRP A 589 9.48 -5.36 39.18
C TRP A 589 10.70 -6.05 38.52
N SER A 590 11.71 -6.40 39.31
CA SER A 590 12.95 -7.04 38.83
C SER A 590 13.54 -7.97 39.89
N SER A 591 14.28 -9.01 39.48
CA SER A 591 15.16 -9.73 40.41
C SER A 591 16.57 -9.16 40.41
N GLU A 592 17.36 -9.60 41.38
CA GLU A 592 18.79 -9.33 41.49
C GLU A 592 19.56 -9.76 40.23
N ASN A 593 19.10 -10.79 39.52
CA ASN A 593 19.76 -11.27 38.31
C ASN A 593 19.51 -10.35 37.10
N GLU A 594 18.29 -9.86 36.93
CA GLU A 594 17.98 -8.89 35.86
C GLU A 594 18.64 -7.54 36.13
N MET A 595 18.65 -7.08 37.39
CA MET A 595 19.39 -5.89 37.77
C MET A 595 20.89 -6.05 37.47
N PHE A 596 21.46 -7.23 37.78
CA PHE A 596 22.86 -7.54 37.45
C PHE A 596 23.10 -7.46 35.94
N LYS A 597 22.24 -8.09 35.14
CA LYS A 597 22.37 -8.10 33.67
C LYS A 597 22.24 -6.70 33.08
N ALA A 598 21.35 -5.86 33.63
CA ALA A 598 21.18 -4.46 33.22
C ALA A 598 22.48 -3.65 33.43
N ILE A 599 23.10 -3.76 34.60
CA ILE A 599 24.37 -3.09 34.89
C ILE A 599 25.49 -3.68 34.02
N TYR A 600 25.60 -5.01 33.97
CA TYR A 600 26.60 -5.71 33.15
C TYR A 600 26.58 -5.23 31.69
N ASN A 601 25.40 -5.16 31.07
CA ASN A 601 25.28 -4.71 29.69
C ASN A 601 25.75 -3.26 29.48
N ARG A 602 25.68 -2.40 30.51
CA ARG A 602 26.15 -1.01 30.47
C ARG A 602 27.67 -0.88 30.67
N VAL A 603 28.29 -1.80 31.41
CA VAL A 603 29.71 -1.69 31.79
C VAL A 603 30.62 -2.76 31.19
N LYS A 604 30.10 -3.74 30.44
CA LYS A 604 30.86 -4.88 29.87
C LYS A 604 32.12 -4.48 29.08
N GLU A 605 32.14 -3.29 28.47
CA GLU A 605 33.29 -2.77 27.70
C GLU A 605 34.39 -2.16 28.60
N LYS A 606 34.12 -1.94 29.89
CA LYS A 606 35.02 -1.25 30.85
C LYS A 606 35.88 -2.20 31.71
N GLY A 607 36.09 -3.44 31.27
CA GLY A 607 36.84 -4.45 32.04
C GLY A 607 36.12 -4.88 33.31
N VAL A 608 35.26 -5.89 33.20
CA VAL A 608 34.33 -6.28 34.27
C VAL A 608 34.74 -7.58 34.94
N GLN A 609 34.66 -7.62 36.26
CA GLN A 609 34.65 -8.85 37.05
C GLN A 609 33.30 -9.01 37.73
N PHE A 610 32.80 -10.24 37.78
CA PHE A 610 31.50 -10.52 38.39
C PHE A 610 31.48 -11.88 39.04
N GLY A 611 30.48 -12.09 39.89
CA GLY A 611 30.33 -13.34 40.61
C GLY A 611 29.17 -13.29 41.58
N PHE A 612 29.29 -13.98 42.69
CA PHE A 612 28.31 -13.93 43.76
C PHE A 612 28.96 -13.84 45.15
N TYR A 613 28.20 -13.26 46.07
CA TYR A 613 28.43 -13.37 47.50
C TYR A 613 27.44 -14.34 48.14
N THR A 614 27.84 -15.04 49.18
CA THR A 614 26.89 -15.72 50.10
C THR A 614 26.41 -14.73 51.16
N LEU A 615 25.09 -14.67 51.39
CA LEU A 615 24.48 -13.87 52.44
C LEU A 615 24.93 -14.32 53.83
N SER A 616 25.20 -13.36 54.71
CA SER A 616 25.30 -13.58 56.15
C SER A 616 23.91 -13.74 56.78
N GLU A 617 23.83 -14.12 58.06
CA GLU A 617 22.56 -14.13 58.80
C GLU A 617 21.87 -12.75 58.80
N ALA A 618 22.64 -11.68 59.00
CA ALA A 618 22.12 -10.31 58.95
C ALA A 618 21.58 -9.94 57.55
N GLY A 619 22.29 -10.36 56.49
CA GLY A 619 21.86 -10.16 55.11
C GLY A 619 20.61 -10.96 54.75
N GLU A 620 20.52 -12.20 55.24
CA GLU A 620 19.31 -13.02 55.09
C GLU A 620 18.11 -12.38 55.79
N GLN A 621 18.28 -11.83 57.00
CA GLN A 621 17.20 -11.17 57.72
C GLN A 621 16.74 -9.89 57.00
N GLU A 622 17.68 -9.05 56.57
CA GLU A 622 17.38 -7.82 55.82
C GLU A 622 16.56 -8.11 54.56
N LEU A 623 17.00 -9.07 53.75
CA LEU A 623 16.33 -9.39 52.50
C LEU A 623 15.05 -10.21 52.69
N LYS A 624 14.92 -11.01 53.77
CA LYS A 624 13.66 -11.72 54.08
C LYS A 624 12.48 -10.78 54.27
N VAL A 625 12.71 -9.60 54.86
CA VAL A 625 11.66 -8.58 55.03
C VAL A 625 11.10 -8.13 53.68
N LEU A 626 11.98 -7.90 52.71
CA LEU A 626 11.61 -7.48 51.36
C LEU A 626 11.01 -8.64 50.54
N ALA A 627 11.60 -9.83 50.62
CA ALA A 627 11.16 -11.03 49.91
C ALA A 627 9.78 -11.55 50.38
N LYS A 628 9.43 -11.29 51.64
CA LYS A 628 8.21 -11.79 52.31
C LYS A 628 8.13 -13.33 52.20
N ASN A 629 7.17 -13.88 51.46
CA ASN A 629 6.97 -15.33 51.33
C ASN A 629 7.71 -15.95 50.13
N ILE A 630 8.45 -15.15 49.35
CA ILE A 630 9.12 -15.61 48.14
C ILE A 630 10.46 -16.28 48.53
N PRO A 631 10.73 -17.53 48.10
CA PRO A 631 12.00 -18.19 48.35
C PRO A 631 13.17 -17.41 47.74
N MET A 632 14.22 -17.20 48.53
CA MET A 632 15.42 -16.46 48.12
C MET A 632 16.65 -17.37 48.04
N ASN A 633 17.53 -17.10 47.08
CA ASN A 633 18.84 -17.74 47.00
C ASN A 633 19.81 -17.13 48.02
N LYS A 634 20.56 -17.97 48.74
CA LYS A 634 21.61 -17.50 49.65
C LYS A 634 22.77 -16.83 48.93
N ASN A 635 22.95 -17.12 47.64
CA ASN A 635 23.98 -16.51 46.81
C ASN A 635 23.37 -15.38 46.00
N ILE A 636 23.98 -14.19 46.08
CA ILE A 636 23.50 -12.97 45.42
C ILE A 636 24.60 -12.38 44.52
N PRO A 637 24.26 -11.78 43.36
CA PRO A 637 25.26 -11.36 42.39
C PRO A 637 25.99 -10.06 42.80
N PHE A 638 27.23 -9.93 42.33
CA PHE A 638 27.97 -8.68 42.37
C PHE A 638 28.65 -8.40 41.03
N ILE A 639 28.96 -7.12 40.80
CA ILE A 639 29.71 -6.65 39.64
C ILE A 639 30.74 -5.60 40.04
N GLU A 640 31.92 -5.67 39.44
CA GLU A 640 33.06 -4.77 39.64
C GLU A 640 33.57 -4.30 38.27
N TRP A 641 33.84 -3.01 38.11
CA TRP A 641 34.36 -2.41 36.88
C TRP A 641 35.27 -1.22 37.17
N ILE A 642 36.05 -0.81 36.18
CA ILE A 642 36.92 0.37 36.27
C ILE A 642 36.24 1.54 35.56
N GLU A 643 36.16 2.69 36.22
CA GLU A 643 35.61 3.91 35.65
C GLU A 643 36.47 5.11 36.08
N GLU A 644 37.00 5.84 35.11
CA GLU A 644 37.92 6.97 35.35
C GLU A 644 39.10 6.61 36.28
N GLY A 645 39.64 5.40 36.13
CA GLY A 645 40.74 4.88 36.94
C GLY A 645 40.35 4.46 38.37
N LYS A 646 39.07 4.54 38.75
CA LYS A 646 38.56 4.08 40.05
C LYS A 646 37.86 2.74 39.93
N ASN A 647 38.12 1.84 40.88
CA ASN A 647 37.38 0.59 41.01
C ASN A 647 35.99 0.88 41.58
N ARG A 648 34.95 0.54 40.81
CA ARG A 648 33.56 0.57 41.24
C ARG A 648 33.10 -0.85 41.55
N SER A 649 32.26 -1.00 42.56
CA SER A 649 31.62 -2.27 42.91
C SER A 649 30.14 -2.06 43.20
N LEU A 650 29.33 -3.06 42.89
CA LEU A 650 27.90 -3.07 43.18
C LEU A 650 27.46 -4.48 43.59
N VAL A 651 26.79 -4.58 44.74
CA VAL A 651 26.21 -5.83 45.25
C VAL A 651 24.69 -5.73 45.13
N LEU A 652 24.07 -6.73 44.49
CA LEU A 652 22.63 -6.76 44.22
C LEU A 652 21.96 -7.82 45.10
N PRO A 653 20.71 -7.63 45.57
CA PRO A 653 19.78 -6.56 45.23
C PRO A 653 19.96 -5.24 46.01
N PHE A 654 20.97 -5.14 46.89
CA PHE A 654 21.17 -3.94 47.72
C PHE A 654 21.41 -2.66 46.91
N LEU A 655 21.91 -2.77 45.67
CA LEU A 655 22.26 -1.65 44.78
C LEU A 655 23.22 -0.67 45.47
N LYS A 656 24.19 -1.24 46.22
CA LYS A 656 25.19 -0.51 47.00
C LYS A 656 26.60 -1.10 46.80
N PRO A 657 27.65 -0.29 46.98
CA PRO A 657 29.03 -0.76 46.96
C PRO A 657 29.32 -1.68 48.15
N LEU A 658 30.32 -2.55 47.99
CA LEU A 658 30.66 -3.58 48.99
C LEU A 658 30.90 -3.00 50.39
N ASP A 659 31.56 -1.85 50.50
CA ASP A 659 31.91 -1.25 51.79
C ASP A 659 30.69 -0.88 52.64
N GLU A 660 29.56 -0.55 51.99
CA GLU A 660 28.30 -0.25 52.68
C GLU A 660 27.52 -1.51 53.09
N VAL A 661 27.78 -2.65 52.45
CA VAL A 661 27.02 -3.89 52.65
C VAL A 661 27.88 -5.05 53.17
N LYS A 662 29.11 -4.77 53.60
CA LYS A 662 30.08 -5.78 54.05
C LYS A 662 29.54 -6.67 55.16
N LYS A 663 28.73 -6.12 56.07
CA LYS A 663 28.06 -6.87 57.15
C LYS A 663 27.00 -7.86 56.66
N TYR A 664 26.49 -7.68 55.44
CA TYR A 664 25.41 -8.49 54.87
C TYR A 664 25.92 -9.69 54.07
N VAL A 665 27.21 -9.74 53.72
CA VAL A 665 27.81 -10.78 52.86
C VAL A 665 29.04 -11.43 53.51
N THR A 666 29.36 -12.66 53.11
CA THR A 666 30.50 -13.41 53.67
C THR A 666 31.47 -13.87 52.59
N LYS A 667 31.12 -14.92 51.84
CA LYS A 667 32.00 -15.59 50.89
C LYS A 667 31.86 -15.00 49.49
N LYS A 668 32.95 -14.52 48.89
CA LYS A 668 33.02 -14.05 47.50
C LYS A 668 33.44 -15.19 46.56
N GLN A 669 32.78 -15.31 45.42
CA GLN A 669 33.20 -16.23 44.36
C GLN A 669 33.03 -15.59 42.99
N TYR A 670 34.12 -15.52 42.21
CA TYR A 670 34.10 -15.04 40.83
C TYR A 670 33.56 -16.10 39.86
N LEU A 671 32.88 -15.63 38.82
CA LEU A 671 32.40 -16.45 37.71
C LEU A 671 33.17 -16.12 36.43
N LYS A 672 33.40 -17.14 35.60
CA LYS A 672 34.09 -16.97 34.31
C LYS A 672 33.14 -16.58 33.17
N SER A 673 31.88 -16.96 33.27
CA SER A 673 30.85 -16.70 32.26
C SER A 673 29.48 -16.58 32.88
N ILE A 674 28.60 -15.84 32.21
CA ILE A 674 27.19 -15.73 32.55
C ILE A 674 26.45 -16.91 31.94
N LYS A 675 25.56 -17.55 32.70
CA LYS A 675 24.72 -18.64 32.19
C LYS A 675 23.39 -18.10 31.69
N GLU A 676 23.17 -18.26 30.40
CA GLU A 676 21.93 -17.86 29.73
C GLU A 676 20.90 -18.98 29.74
N LYS A 677 19.63 -18.61 29.73
CA LYS A 677 18.51 -19.54 29.65
C LYS A 677 17.82 -19.38 28.31
N GLN A 678 17.64 -20.50 27.63
CA GLN A 678 17.12 -20.50 26.28
C GLN A 678 15.72 -21.08 26.20
N ALA A 679 14.94 -20.53 25.27
CA ALA A 679 13.73 -21.14 24.76
C ALA A 679 13.95 -21.62 23.33
N THR A 680 13.47 -22.82 23.01
CA THR A 680 13.59 -23.43 21.68
C THR A 680 12.21 -23.63 21.07
N ILE A 681 12.02 -23.18 19.82
CA ILE A 681 10.86 -23.54 19.00
C ILE A 681 11.33 -24.52 17.94
N GLU A 682 10.66 -25.68 17.85
CA GLU A 682 10.89 -26.70 16.82
C GLU A 682 9.57 -27.00 16.11
N MET A 683 9.56 -26.88 14.77
CA MET A 683 8.40 -27.15 13.94
C MET A 683 8.69 -28.32 12.98
N LYS A 684 7.85 -29.35 13.02
CA LYS A 684 7.93 -30.54 12.16
C LYS A 684 6.74 -30.58 11.22
N LEU A 685 6.98 -30.82 9.95
CA LEU A 685 5.95 -30.94 8.94
C LEU A 685 5.82 -32.37 8.46
N THR A 686 4.61 -32.92 8.58
CA THR A 686 4.18 -34.12 7.87
C THR A 686 3.50 -33.71 6.55
N TYR A 687 3.98 -34.25 5.43
CA TYR A 687 3.51 -33.91 4.09
C TYR A 687 3.58 -35.08 3.11
N THR A 688 2.83 -35.00 2.02
CA THR A 688 2.96 -35.90 0.86
C THR A 688 3.74 -35.20 -0.25
N PRO A 689 4.85 -35.76 -0.76
CA PRO A 689 5.57 -35.20 -1.90
C PRO A 689 4.70 -35.22 -3.17
N LYS A 690 4.75 -34.17 -3.99
CA LYS A 690 4.18 -34.16 -5.34
C LYS A 690 5.30 -34.27 -6.38
N ASN A 691 5.04 -34.97 -7.48
CA ASN A 691 6.02 -35.15 -8.56
C ASN A 691 6.49 -33.78 -9.09
N ASP A 692 7.78 -33.47 -8.92
CA ASP A 692 8.40 -32.21 -9.30
C ASP A 692 9.09 -32.23 -10.67
N GLY A 693 9.10 -33.40 -11.33
CA GLY A 693 9.74 -33.59 -12.64
C GLY A 693 11.27 -33.63 -12.57
N SER A 694 11.87 -33.68 -11.37
CA SER A 694 13.30 -33.88 -11.19
C SER A 694 13.67 -35.38 -11.23
N SER A 695 14.88 -35.70 -11.72
CA SER A 695 15.40 -37.08 -11.77
C SER A 695 15.45 -37.76 -10.38
N VAL A 696 15.62 -36.99 -9.31
CA VAL A 696 15.61 -37.46 -7.91
C VAL A 696 14.17 -37.76 -7.43
N GLY A 697 13.19 -36.93 -7.78
CA GLY A 697 11.77 -37.17 -7.49
C GLY A 697 11.20 -38.37 -8.27
N SER A 698 11.67 -38.58 -9.50
CA SER A 698 11.31 -39.74 -10.32
C SER A 698 11.93 -41.05 -9.81
N PHE A 699 13.20 -41.07 -9.38
CA PHE A 699 13.83 -42.28 -8.81
C PHE A 699 13.20 -42.73 -7.48
N GLY A 700 12.79 -41.79 -6.62
CA GLY A 700 12.11 -42.09 -5.36
C GLY A 700 10.71 -42.70 -5.54
N MET A 701 10.01 -42.34 -6.62
CA MET A 701 8.72 -42.97 -6.96
C MET A 701 8.88 -44.32 -7.66
N PHE A 702 9.96 -44.53 -8.42
CA PHE A 702 10.29 -45.84 -9.01
C PHE A 702 10.57 -46.90 -7.94
N GLY A 703 11.29 -46.54 -6.86
CA GLY A 703 11.54 -47.46 -5.73
C GLY A 703 10.28 -47.83 -4.94
N GLY A 704 9.33 -46.91 -4.78
CA GLY A 704 8.05 -47.17 -4.10
C GLY A 704 7.03 -47.94 -4.94
N ALA A 705 7.01 -47.72 -6.26
CA ALA A 705 6.10 -48.37 -7.20
C ALA A 705 6.47 -49.84 -7.48
N LEU A 706 7.74 -50.21 -7.36
CA LEU A 706 8.19 -51.61 -7.46
C LEU A 706 7.87 -52.44 -6.20
N ASN A 707 7.55 -51.79 -5.08
CA ASN A 707 7.27 -52.43 -3.79
C ASN A 707 5.78 -52.34 -3.35
N GLY A 708 4.89 -51.88 -4.23
CA GLY A 708 3.44 -51.80 -3.95
C GLY A 708 3.03 -50.74 -2.90
N ALA A 709 3.90 -49.78 -2.57
CA ALA A 709 3.62 -48.80 -1.52
C ALA A 709 2.79 -47.61 -2.04
N LYS A 710 1.66 -47.33 -1.37
CA LYS A 710 0.94 -46.05 -1.48
C LYS A 710 1.93 -44.90 -1.24
N THR A 711 1.74 -43.77 -1.94
CA THR A 711 2.52 -42.53 -1.73
C THR A 711 2.68 -42.24 -0.23
N THR A 712 3.89 -42.43 0.28
CA THR A 712 4.18 -42.45 1.72
C THR A 712 4.33 -41.03 2.24
N GLU A 713 3.63 -40.71 3.33
CA GLU A 713 3.81 -39.43 4.03
C GLU A 713 5.24 -39.34 4.60
N LYS A 714 5.85 -38.16 4.50
CA LYS A 714 7.17 -37.85 5.07
C LYS A 714 7.01 -36.85 6.19
N THR A 715 7.86 -36.95 7.21
CA THR A 715 7.93 -35.99 8.32
C THR A 715 9.35 -35.45 8.45
N ASN A 716 9.50 -34.12 8.41
CA ASN A 716 10.79 -33.43 8.50
C ASN A 716 10.70 -32.24 9.47
N ILE A 717 11.80 -31.94 10.17
CA ILE A 717 11.94 -30.64 10.85
C ILE A 717 12.06 -29.57 9.76
N ILE A 718 11.21 -28.54 9.82
CA ILE A 718 11.22 -27.42 8.87
C ILE A 718 11.62 -26.09 9.51
N PHE A 719 11.72 -26.07 10.85
CA PHE A 719 12.25 -24.95 11.60
C PHE A 719 12.74 -25.41 12.97
N LYS A 720 13.91 -24.94 13.40
CA LYS A 720 14.39 -25.11 14.78
C LYS A 720 15.34 -24.00 15.18
N LYS A 721 14.99 -23.25 16.24
CA LYS A 721 15.83 -22.16 16.74
C LYS A 721 15.69 -22.01 18.25
N SER A 722 16.80 -21.66 18.89
CA SER A 722 16.89 -21.31 20.31
C SER A 722 17.24 -19.81 20.46
N TRP A 723 16.63 -19.16 21.45
CA TRP A 723 16.89 -17.77 21.82
C TRP A 723 17.15 -17.66 23.32
N ASN A 724 18.05 -16.75 23.69
CA ASN A 724 18.23 -16.33 25.08
C ASN A 724 17.01 -15.54 25.55
N LEU A 725 16.41 -15.92 26.68
CA LEU A 725 15.17 -15.32 27.16
C LEU A 725 15.33 -13.84 27.53
N ASP A 726 16.48 -13.46 28.08
CA ASP A 726 16.82 -12.08 28.42
C ASP A 726 17.05 -11.19 27.19
N GLU A 727 17.09 -11.77 25.99
CA GLU A 727 17.20 -11.05 24.72
C GLU A 727 15.90 -10.95 23.94
N ILE A 728 14.88 -11.77 24.24
CA ILE A 728 13.61 -11.82 23.47
C ILE A 728 12.35 -11.61 24.31
N SER A 729 12.51 -11.42 25.62
CA SER A 729 11.39 -11.16 26.55
C SER A 729 10.66 -9.86 26.24
N ASP A 730 11.33 -8.89 25.62
CA ASP A 730 10.75 -7.63 25.18
C ASP A 730 9.95 -7.71 23.88
N THR A 731 10.35 -8.55 22.92
CA THR A 731 9.73 -8.57 21.58
C THR A 731 9.31 -9.97 21.15
N PRO A 732 8.03 -10.16 20.76
CA PRO A 732 7.57 -11.43 20.19
C PRO A 732 8.30 -11.81 18.89
N VAL A 733 8.54 -13.10 18.71
CA VAL A 733 9.15 -13.69 17.51
C VAL A 733 8.07 -14.05 16.51
N ASP A 734 8.17 -13.57 15.27
CA ASP A 734 7.26 -13.94 14.18
C ASP A 734 7.87 -15.06 13.32
N ILE A 735 7.09 -16.07 12.90
CA ILE A 735 7.55 -17.18 12.04
C ILE A 735 6.53 -17.44 10.92
N PHE A 736 7.01 -17.54 9.68
CA PHE A 736 6.16 -17.76 8.51
C PHE A 736 6.90 -18.47 7.36
N PHE A 737 6.15 -18.95 6.36
CA PHE A 737 6.65 -19.86 5.33
C PHE A 737 6.23 -19.43 3.92
N PRO A 738 6.96 -18.56 3.21
CA PRO A 738 6.65 -18.16 1.84
C PRO A 738 6.51 -19.36 0.88
N GLU A 739 7.35 -20.39 1.08
CA GLU A 739 7.32 -21.70 0.41
C GLU A 739 7.58 -22.83 1.44
N THR A 740 8.60 -23.67 1.23
CA THR A 740 8.99 -24.77 2.12
C THR A 740 10.15 -24.42 3.07
N THR A 741 10.63 -23.19 3.03
CA THR A 741 11.64 -22.64 3.93
C THR A 741 10.97 -21.70 4.93
N ALA A 742 11.33 -21.84 6.21
CA ALA A 742 10.89 -20.97 7.28
C ALA A 742 11.66 -19.65 7.28
N PHE A 743 10.98 -18.59 7.68
CA PHE A 743 11.56 -17.29 7.97
C PHE A 743 11.05 -16.84 9.33
N TYR A 744 11.87 -16.06 10.02
CA TYR A 744 11.51 -15.53 11.33
C TYR A 744 11.97 -14.10 11.51
N THR A 745 11.22 -13.33 12.29
CA THR A 745 11.59 -11.98 12.73
C THR A 745 11.72 -11.96 14.24
N ASP A 746 12.87 -11.52 14.75
CA ASP A 746 13.13 -11.29 16.17
C ASP A 746 13.72 -9.87 16.40
N ASN A 747 14.32 -9.61 17.56
CA ASN A 747 14.92 -8.30 17.88
C ASN A 747 16.06 -7.87 16.95
N ASN A 748 16.71 -8.81 16.26
CA ASN A 748 17.82 -8.53 15.36
C ASN A 748 17.37 -8.35 13.90
N GLY A 749 16.07 -8.41 13.63
CA GLY A 749 15.49 -8.24 12.30
C GLY A 749 14.92 -9.54 11.76
N THR A 750 14.86 -9.66 10.42
CA THR A 750 14.27 -10.82 9.73
C THR A 750 15.34 -11.71 9.14
N HIS A 751 15.20 -13.02 9.36
CA HIS A 751 16.17 -14.04 9.03
C HIS A 751 15.52 -15.21 8.26
N GLN A 752 16.28 -15.85 7.38
CA GLN A 752 15.92 -17.10 6.73
C GLN A 752 16.48 -18.28 7.51
N ASP A 753 15.70 -19.34 7.71
CA ASP A 753 16.23 -20.61 8.23
C ASP A 753 16.84 -21.43 7.08
N THR A 754 18.15 -21.36 6.95
CA THR A 754 18.90 -22.13 5.93
C THR A 754 19.16 -23.58 6.33
N ALA A 755 18.93 -23.95 7.60
CA ALA A 755 19.30 -25.27 8.11
C ALA A 755 18.24 -26.35 7.87
N HIS A 756 16.96 -25.97 7.75
CA HIS A 756 15.84 -26.93 7.78
C HIS A 756 14.89 -26.86 6.57
N GLY A 757 15.26 -26.16 5.49
CA GLY A 757 14.43 -26.09 4.28
C GLY A 757 14.23 -27.44 3.59
N LEU A 758 13.02 -27.73 3.10
CA LEU A 758 12.77 -28.94 2.31
C LEU A 758 13.35 -28.80 0.89
N SER A 759 13.99 -29.86 0.40
CA SER A 759 14.57 -29.92 -0.94
C SER A 759 13.53 -29.89 -2.07
N THR A 760 12.34 -30.44 -1.84
CA THR A 760 11.22 -30.39 -2.80
C THR A 760 10.28 -29.24 -2.48
N LYS A 761 10.00 -28.40 -3.48
CA LYS A 761 9.09 -27.25 -3.37
C LYS A 761 7.62 -27.60 -3.59
N LYS A 762 7.33 -28.79 -4.13
CA LYS A 762 5.96 -29.24 -4.43
C LYS A 762 5.52 -30.29 -3.43
N ILE A 763 4.85 -29.84 -2.38
CA ILE A 763 4.33 -30.71 -1.32
C ILE A 763 2.82 -30.53 -1.13
N GLU A 764 2.19 -31.53 -0.53
CA GLU A 764 0.88 -31.38 0.11
C GLU A 764 1.06 -31.45 1.63
N PRO A 765 1.04 -30.31 2.35
CA PRO A 765 1.19 -30.33 3.80
C PRO A 765 -0.04 -30.98 4.46
N LYS A 766 0.20 -31.76 5.53
CA LYS A 766 -0.85 -32.46 6.28
C LYS A 766 -0.93 -31.97 7.72
N VAL A 767 0.19 -31.99 8.43
CA VAL A 767 0.27 -31.61 9.84
C VAL A 767 1.55 -30.84 10.12
N LEU A 768 1.44 -29.68 10.76
CA LEU A 768 2.56 -28.92 11.31
C LEU A 768 2.54 -29.05 12.84
N THR A 769 3.49 -29.82 13.37
CA THR A 769 3.68 -30.05 14.80
C THR A 769 4.64 -29.00 15.37
N ILE A 770 4.22 -28.27 16.39
CA ILE A 770 4.98 -27.21 17.06
C ILE A 770 5.33 -27.65 18.47
N ASN A 771 6.63 -27.69 18.76
CA ASN A 771 7.21 -28.00 20.05
C ASN A 771 7.91 -26.76 20.62
N ILE A 772 7.57 -26.38 21.84
CA ILE A 772 8.24 -25.30 22.58
C ILE A 772 8.94 -25.92 23.79
N THR A 773 10.25 -25.71 23.89
CA THR A 773 11.07 -26.16 25.02
C THR A 773 11.58 -24.95 25.79
N MET A 774 11.35 -24.94 27.09
CA MET A 774 11.77 -23.91 28.03
C MET A 774 12.84 -24.45 28.97
N PRO A 775 13.52 -23.58 29.75
CA PRO A 775 14.52 -24.02 30.72
C PRO A 775 14.05 -25.03 31.75
N ASP A 776 12.75 -25.04 32.04
CA ASP A 776 12.08 -25.91 33.00
C ASP A 776 11.44 -27.16 32.36
N GLY A 777 11.47 -27.28 31.02
CA GLY A 777 11.00 -28.46 30.31
C GLY A 777 10.27 -28.16 28.99
N LYS A 778 9.85 -29.23 28.33
CA LYS A 778 9.05 -29.15 27.10
C LYS A 778 7.58 -28.89 27.44
N LEU A 779 6.96 -27.93 26.77
CA LEU A 779 5.53 -27.68 26.88
C LEU A 779 4.72 -28.71 26.10
N ASP A 780 3.40 -28.72 26.31
CA ASP A 780 2.47 -29.49 25.49
C ASP A 780 2.69 -29.18 24.00
N THR A 781 2.51 -30.18 23.15
CA THR A 781 2.70 -30.06 21.70
C THR A 781 1.42 -29.52 21.05
N TYR A 782 1.55 -28.63 20.07
CA TYR A 782 0.42 -28.17 19.25
C TYR A 782 0.55 -28.73 17.83
N GLU A 783 -0.57 -29.14 17.24
CA GLU A 783 -0.63 -29.68 15.88
C GLU A 783 -1.61 -28.88 15.03
N HIS A 784 -1.09 -28.17 14.04
CA HIS A 784 -1.93 -27.54 13.02
C HIS A 784 -2.19 -28.52 11.87
N HIS A 785 -3.45 -28.87 11.66
CA HIS A 785 -3.87 -29.74 10.55
C HIS A 785 -4.31 -28.92 9.35
N PHE A 786 -3.63 -29.11 8.22
CA PHE A 786 -3.94 -28.39 6.98
C PHE A 786 -5.22 -28.93 6.33
N GLN A 787 -6.06 -28.01 5.85
CA GLN A 787 -7.23 -28.33 5.04
C GLN A 787 -6.82 -28.70 3.61
N LYS A 788 -7.75 -29.33 2.88
CA LYS A 788 -7.54 -29.66 1.46
C LYS A 788 -7.21 -28.39 0.66
N LYS A 789 -6.08 -28.41 -0.07
CA LYS A 789 -5.51 -27.30 -0.87
C LYS A 789 -4.92 -26.13 -0.05
N GLN A 790 -4.82 -26.24 1.26
CA GLN A 790 -4.09 -25.27 2.07
C GLN A 790 -2.58 -25.55 1.94
N GLU A 791 -1.77 -24.50 1.92
CA GLU A 791 -0.32 -24.53 1.76
C GLU A 791 0.37 -23.98 3.02
N LEU A 792 1.67 -24.27 3.20
CA LEU A 792 2.47 -23.72 4.31
C LEU A 792 2.41 -22.18 4.38
N LYS A 793 2.36 -21.52 3.22
CA LYS A 793 2.28 -20.05 3.16
C LYS A 793 1.00 -19.48 3.71
N ASP A 794 -0.02 -20.30 3.95
CA ASP A 794 -1.30 -19.86 4.50
C ASP A 794 -1.28 -19.66 6.01
N VAL A 795 -0.16 -19.92 6.69
CA VAL A 795 -0.04 -19.76 8.15
C VAL A 795 1.07 -18.78 8.54
N PHE A 796 0.79 -17.96 9.56
CA PHE A 796 1.72 -17.00 10.14
C PHE A 796 1.63 -17.07 11.67
N PHE A 797 2.75 -17.26 12.34
CA PHE A 797 2.83 -17.42 13.79
C PHE A 797 3.56 -16.24 14.44
N THR A 798 3.15 -15.90 15.65
CA THR A 798 3.85 -14.98 16.55
C THR A 798 3.96 -15.61 17.92
N PHE A 799 5.16 -15.70 18.47
CA PHE A 799 5.47 -16.30 19.76
C PHE A 799 5.99 -15.23 20.71
N ALA A 800 5.23 -14.97 21.76
CA ALA A 800 5.66 -14.18 22.90
C ALA A 800 6.31 -15.12 23.91
N LEU A 801 7.63 -15.03 24.08
CA LEU A 801 8.41 -15.88 25.00
C LEU A 801 8.95 -14.99 26.13
N ALA A 802 8.57 -15.27 27.37
CA ALA A 802 8.89 -14.44 28.54
C ALA A 802 8.43 -12.97 28.42
N THR A 803 7.25 -12.74 27.83
CA THR A 803 6.67 -11.39 27.74
C THR A 803 6.40 -10.79 29.13
N PRO A 804 6.79 -9.51 29.36
CA PRO A 804 6.62 -8.85 30.66
C PRO A 804 5.15 -8.65 31.02
N ASP A 805 4.92 -8.41 32.31
CA ASP A 805 3.63 -7.91 32.77
C ASP A 805 3.38 -6.48 32.25
N MET A 806 2.12 -6.14 32.00
CA MET A 806 1.71 -4.81 31.51
C MET A 806 0.75 -4.16 32.51
N PRO A 807 1.26 -3.50 33.57
CA PRO A 807 0.43 -2.78 34.53
C PRO A 807 -0.35 -1.61 33.89
N LYS A 808 -1.32 -1.07 34.63
CA LYS A 808 -2.18 0.03 34.16
C LYS A 808 -1.36 1.22 33.65
N GLY A 809 -1.80 1.82 32.54
CA GLY A 809 -1.11 2.95 31.87
C GLY A 809 0.00 2.55 30.89
N VAL A 810 0.53 1.32 30.92
CA VAL A 810 1.52 0.87 29.92
C VAL A 810 0.91 0.78 28.52
N ILE A 811 -0.27 0.15 28.40
CA ILE A 811 -0.96 0.03 27.10
C ILE A 811 -1.34 1.38 26.51
N GLU A 812 -1.83 2.32 27.32
CA GLU A 812 -2.22 3.66 26.86
C GLU A 812 -1.03 4.36 26.20
N LYS A 813 0.14 4.34 26.85
CA LYS A 813 1.39 4.87 26.31
C LYS A 813 1.86 4.14 25.06
N MET A 814 1.71 2.82 25.01
CA MET A 814 2.02 2.04 23.80
C MET A 814 1.10 2.42 22.63
N GLU A 815 -0.19 2.66 22.89
CA GLU A 815 -1.15 3.12 21.89
C GLU A 815 -0.86 4.54 21.42
N GLU A 816 -0.48 5.45 22.31
CA GLU A 816 0.01 6.79 21.95
C GLU A 816 1.23 6.71 21.03
N LYS A 817 2.23 5.88 21.40
CA LYS A 817 3.43 5.64 20.57
C LYS A 817 3.04 5.06 19.21
N ARG A 818 2.09 4.11 19.16
CA ARG A 818 1.58 3.53 17.92
C ARG A 818 0.89 4.58 17.05
N LYS A 819 0.01 5.40 17.64
CA LYS A 819 -0.68 6.50 16.95
C LYS A 819 0.33 7.51 16.38
N ALA A 820 1.39 7.84 17.13
CA ALA A 820 2.46 8.71 16.68
C ALA A 820 3.27 8.12 15.51
N LEU A 821 3.63 6.83 15.57
CA LEU A 821 4.36 6.14 14.48
C LEU A 821 3.57 6.06 13.17
N ILE A 822 2.24 5.89 13.28
CA ILE A 822 1.31 5.86 12.15
C ILE A 822 1.07 7.28 11.62
N GLY A 823 0.84 8.26 12.49
CA GLY A 823 0.65 9.68 12.14
C GLY A 823 -0.37 9.91 11.02
N ASN A 824 -0.07 10.86 10.11
CA ASN A 824 -0.85 11.18 8.90
C ASN A 824 -0.52 10.26 7.70
N LYS A 825 0.19 9.14 7.93
CA LYS A 825 0.63 8.25 6.84
C LYS A 825 -0.56 7.47 6.27
N ASP A 826 -0.53 7.19 4.97
CA ASP A 826 -1.57 6.39 4.31
C ASP A 826 -1.52 4.94 4.82
N LYS A 827 -2.51 4.56 5.64
CA LYS A 827 -2.64 3.21 6.22
C LYS A 827 -2.69 2.11 5.15
N ASN A 828 -3.14 2.42 3.94
CA ASN A 828 -3.14 1.47 2.83
C ASN A 828 -1.75 1.20 2.26
N LYS A 829 -0.79 2.09 2.54
CA LYS A 829 0.61 1.95 2.17
C LYS A 829 1.47 1.34 3.28
N ILE A 830 0.95 0.97 4.46
CA ILE A 830 1.76 0.25 5.46
C ILE A 830 2.07 -1.16 4.95
N ASP A 831 3.31 -1.62 5.19
CA ASP A 831 3.80 -2.93 4.78
C ASP A 831 2.87 -4.08 5.25
N PRO A 832 2.51 -5.03 4.36
CA PRO A 832 1.68 -6.18 4.70
C PRO A 832 2.22 -7.07 5.83
N LEU A 833 3.54 -7.29 5.94
CA LEU A 833 4.15 -8.00 7.06
C LEU A 833 3.93 -7.22 8.35
N ASN A 834 4.24 -5.93 8.38
CA ASN A 834 4.02 -5.13 9.59
C ASN A 834 2.55 -5.15 10.03
N LYS A 835 1.61 -5.20 9.07
CA LYS A 835 0.18 -5.39 9.38
C LYS A 835 -0.12 -6.75 10.04
N LEU A 836 0.49 -7.85 9.58
CA LEU A 836 0.35 -9.16 10.22
C LEU A 836 0.97 -9.18 11.62
N GLN A 837 2.18 -8.63 11.76
CA GLN A 837 2.87 -8.51 13.05
C GLN A 837 2.06 -7.67 14.03
N TRP A 838 1.54 -6.51 13.61
CA TRP A 838 0.68 -5.67 14.43
C TRP A 838 -0.59 -6.40 14.83
N SER A 839 -1.23 -7.10 13.90
CA SER A 839 -2.43 -7.88 14.19
C SER A 839 -2.19 -8.87 15.32
N ASN A 840 -1.15 -9.70 15.22
CA ASN A 840 -0.86 -10.70 16.25
C ASN A 840 -0.38 -10.10 17.57
N ARG A 841 0.58 -9.17 17.52
CA ARG A 841 1.17 -8.58 18.72
C ARG A 841 0.18 -7.77 19.53
N VAL A 842 -0.72 -7.01 18.89
CA VAL A 842 -1.77 -6.25 19.61
C VAL A 842 -2.67 -7.17 20.43
N LYS A 843 -3.03 -8.36 19.94
CA LYS A 843 -3.84 -9.33 20.70
C LYS A 843 -3.10 -9.81 21.93
N ILE A 844 -1.81 -10.16 21.76
CA ILE A 844 -0.94 -10.61 22.85
C ILE A 844 -0.84 -9.52 23.92
N TYR A 845 -0.66 -8.26 23.52
CA TYR A 845 -0.51 -7.14 24.45
C TYR A 845 -1.82 -6.84 25.18
N LYS A 846 -2.94 -6.78 24.47
CA LYS A 846 -4.28 -6.60 25.07
C LYS A 846 -4.58 -7.69 26.10
N PHE A 847 -4.41 -8.95 25.73
CA PHE A 847 -4.57 -10.07 26.67
C PHE A 847 -3.63 -9.90 27.88
N THR A 848 -2.38 -9.55 27.61
CA THR A 848 -1.35 -9.45 28.65
C THR A 848 -1.67 -8.39 29.70
N ALA A 849 -2.14 -7.21 29.28
CA ALA A 849 -2.53 -6.16 30.20
C ALA A 849 -3.82 -6.48 30.96
N LEU A 850 -4.85 -7.04 30.29
CA LEU A 850 -6.08 -7.47 30.96
C LEU A 850 -5.76 -8.48 32.07
N GLN A 851 -4.93 -9.49 31.74
CA GLN A 851 -4.48 -10.48 32.70
C GLN A 851 -3.70 -9.83 33.85
N THR A 852 -2.70 -8.99 33.55
CA THR A 852 -1.88 -8.33 34.58
C THR A 852 -2.72 -7.49 35.54
N GLN A 853 -3.66 -6.69 35.03
CA GLN A 853 -4.53 -5.84 35.86
C GLN A 853 -5.38 -6.67 36.81
N TYR A 854 -6.07 -7.69 36.29
CA TYR A 854 -6.92 -8.56 37.10
C TYR A 854 -6.11 -9.36 38.13
N GLU A 855 -4.93 -9.85 37.76
CA GLU A 855 -4.05 -10.57 38.67
C GLU A 855 -3.54 -9.67 39.81
N GLN A 856 -3.27 -8.39 39.56
CA GLN A 856 -2.89 -7.43 40.59
C GLN A 856 -4.03 -7.16 41.59
N GLU A 857 -5.28 -7.14 41.13
CA GLU A 857 -6.45 -7.03 42.00
C GLU A 857 -6.64 -8.30 42.84
N LEU A 858 -6.51 -9.47 42.21
CA LEU A 858 -6.54 -10.77 42.90
C LEU A 858 -5.46 -10.89 43.98
N GLN A 859 -4.25 -10.43 43.71
CA GLN A 859 -3.16 -10.42 44.69
C GLN A 859 -3.55 -9.66 45.96
N LYS A 860 -4.15 -8.47 45.81
CA LYS A 860 -4.62 -7.64 46.93
C LYS A 860 -5.76 -8.32 47.69
N THR A 861 -6.76 -8.85 46.96
CA THR A 861 -7.95 -9.49 47.53
C THR A 861 -7.62 -10.75 48.31
N LEU A 862 -6.77 -11.62 47.75
CA LEU A 862 -6.39 -12.89 48.35
C LEU A 862 -5.17 -12.78 49.28
N LYS A 863 -4.55 -11.59 49.36
CA LYS A 863 -3.33 -11.32 50.14
C LYS A 863 -2.20 -12.28 49.78
N VAL A 864 -2.00 -12.51 48.49
CA VAL A 864 -0.93 -13.36 47.93
C VAL A 864 0.06 -12.51 47.13
N GLN A 865 1.28 -13.00 46.98
CA GLN A 865 2.26 -12.47 46.04
C GLN A 865 2.22 -13.31 44.77
N ALA A 866 2.11 -12.71 43.59
CA ALA A 866 2.08 -13.44 42.32
C ALA A 866 2.96 -12.76 41.28
N TYR A 867 3.99 -13.48 40.84
CA TYR A 867 4.99 -13.00 39.87
C TYR A 867 5.35 -14.11 38.90
N ARG A 868 6.05 -13.78 37.81
CA ARG A 868 6.54 -14.76 36.83
C ARG A 868 8.06 -14.94 36.95
N ASN A 869 8.56 -15.06 38.18
CA ASN A 869 9.99 -15.12 38.51
C ASN A 869 10.59 -16.53 38.39
N LYS A 870 9.76 -17.58 38.27
CA LYS A 870 10.20 -18.97 38.01
C LYS A 870 9.68 -19.50 36.67
N ARG A 871 8.43 -19.20 36.30
CA ARG A 871 7.79 -19.70 35.08
C ARG A 871 7.37 -18.53 34.18
N PRO A 872 8.20 -18.13 33.20
CA PRO A 872 7.88 -17.00 32.33
C PRO A 872 6.67 -17.29 31.41
N ARG A 873 5.95 -16.22 31.05
CA ARG A 873 4.75 -16.23 30.19
C ARG A 873 5.08 -16.65 28.76
N ILE A 874 4.21 -17.45 28.15
CA ILE A 874 4.32 -17.94 26.78
C ILE A 874 2.95 -17.90 26.12
N ILE A 875 2.85 -17.11 25.05
CA ILE A 875 1.64 -16.96 24.26
C ILE A 875 2.00 -17.14 22.79
N MET A 876 1.18 -17.89 22.07
CA MET A 876 1.28 -18.00 20.62
C MET A 876 0.05 -17.35 19.99
N SER A 877 0.23 -16.52 18.97
CA SER A 877 -0.86 -16.08 18.10
C SER A 877 -0.62 -16.60 16.69
N MET A 878 -1.68 -16.98 16.00
CA MET A 878 -1.62 -17.55 14.67
C MET A 878 -2.64 -16.88 13.76
N LEU A 879 -2.24 -16.57 12.53
CA LEU A 879 -3.14 -16.23 11.44
C LEU A 879 -3.14 -17.38 10.44
N GLU A 880 -4.32 -17.77 10.00
CA GLU A 880 -4.54 -18.87 9.07
C GLU A 880 -5.46 -18.43 7.93
N ARG A 881 -5.03 -18.61 6.69
CA ARG A 881 -5.91 -18.49 5.53
C ARG A 881 -6.52 -19.83 5.18
N ARG A 882 -7.85 -19.91 5.24
CA ARG A 882 -8.60 -21.09 4.79
C ARG A 882 -8.72 -21.13 3.27
N SER A 883 -9.05 -22.30 2.74
CA SER A 883 -9.23 -22.56 1.29
C SER A 883 -10.29 -21.66 0.62
N ASN A 884 -11.27 -21.18 1.38
CA ASN A 884 -12.29 -20.21 0.95
C ASN A 884 -11.81 -18.74 1.01
N LYS A 885 -10.51 -18.52 1.26
CA LYS A 885 -9.85 -17.22 1.45
C LYS A 885 -10.27 -16.45 2.71
N GLN A 886 -10.97 -17.08 3.65
CA GLN A 886 -11.22 -16.48 4.96
C GLN A 886 -9.93 -16.49 5.79
N LEU A 887 -9.65 -15.38 6.46
CA LEU A 887 -8.56 -15.29 7.43
C LEU A 887 -9.12 -15.59 8.82
N LEU A 888 -8.52 -16.55 9.52
CA LEU A 888 -8.80 -16.83 10.92
C LEU A 888 -7.63 -16.37 11.78
N SER A 889 -7.98 -15.88 12.96
CA SER A 889 -7.03 -15.44 13.96
C SER A 889 -7.20 -16.26 15.22
N TYR A 890 -6.07 -16.67 15.79
CA TYR A 890 -6.02 -17.48 17.00
C TYR A 890 -5.12 -16.82 18.04
N LEU A 891 -5.47 -17.02 19.31
CA LEU A 891 -4.64 -16.73 20.47
C LEU A 891 -4.59 -17.99 21.33
N ASP A 892 -3.40 -18.52 21.57
CA ASP A 892 -3.15 -19.78 22.27
C ASP A 892 -2.26 -19.53 23.51
N LEU A 893 -2.85 -19.71 24.69
CA LEU A 893 -2.22 -19.44 25.99
C LEU A 893 -1.36 -20.63 26.43
N ARG A 894 -0.24 -20.87 25.74
CA ARG A 894 0.65 -22.03 25.99
C ARG A 894 1.06 -22.18 27.46
N ARG A 895 1.39 -21.06 28.13
CA ARG A 895 1.68 -20.99 29.57
C ARG A 895 1.55 -19.55 30.07
N VAL A 896 0.57 -19.25 30.90
CA VAL A 896 0.32 -17.84 31.31
C VAL A 896 0.26 -17.57 32.80
N TYR A 897 0.21 -18.60 33.65
CA TYR A 897 0.04 -18.44 35.10
C TYR A 897 1.26 -17.84 35.81
N ASN A 898 0.98 -17.17 36.92
CA ASN A 898 2.00 -16.73 37.87
C ASN A 898 2.55 -17.88 38.71
N ASP A 899 3.72 -17.64 39.29
CA ASP A 899 4.19 -18.28 40.51
C ASP A 899 3.57 -17.52 41.70
N VAL A 900 2.71 -18.20 42.45
CA VAL A 900 1.91 -17.60 43.52
C VAL A 900 2.43 -18.07 44.88
N TYR A 901 2.61 -17.12 45.80
CA TYR A 901 3.14 -17.34 47.14
C TYR A 901 2.12 -16.85 48.18
N GLY A 902 1.73 -17.74 49.09
CA GLY A 902 0.71 -17.50 50.09
C GLY A 902 0.24 -18.81 50.72
N THR A 903 -0.93 -18.80 51.34
CA THR A 903 -1.54 -20.03 51.84
C THR A 903 -2.02 -20.90 50.68
N GLU A 904 -1.97 -22.22 50.85
CA GLU A 904 -2.39 -23.20 49.82
C GLU A 904 -3.79 -22.90 49.26
N LYS A 905 -4.76 -22.61 50.14
CA LYS A 905 -6.13 -22.24 49.75
C LYS A 905 -6.18 -20.96 48.91
N ALA A 906 -5.39 -19.95 49.26
CA ALA A 906 -5.34 -18.69 48.52
C ALA A 906 -4.66 -18.88 47.15
N ILE A 907 -3.61 -19.69 47.07
CA ILE A 907 -2.95 -20.07 45.81
C ILE A 907 -3.93 -20.79 44.87
N HIS A 908 -4.65 -21.79 45.38
CA HIS A 908 -5.63 -22.53 44.58
C HIS A 908 -6.77 -21.62 44.09
N SER A 909 -7.24 -20.71 44.95
CA SER A 909 -8.27 -19.72 44.60
C SER A 909 -7.77 -18.76 43.51
N PHE A 910 -6.53 -18.27 43.65
CA PHE A 910 -5.90 -17.40 42.66
C PHE A 910 -5.82 -18.09 41.28
N ASN A 911 -5.33 -19.33 41.23
CA ASN A 911 -5.13 -20.07 39.97
C ASN A 911 -6.45 -20.38 39.24
N ILE A 912 -7.51 -20.72 39.99
CA ILE A 912 -8.85 -20.88 39.43
C ILE A 912 -9.38 -19.57 38.88
N MET A 913 -9.35 -18.51 39.69
CA MET A 913 -9.96 -17.23 39.32
C MET A 913 -9.22 -16.57 38.15
N SER A 914 -7.89 -16.63 38.13
CA SER A 914 -7.07 -16.20 36.99
C SER A 914 -7.38 -17.05 35.74
N GLY A 915 -7.46 -18.38 35.87
CA GLY A 915 -7.79 -19.26 34.74
C GLY A 915 -9.16 -19.00 34.11
N ILE A 916 -10.19 -18.80 34.95
CA ILE A 916 -11.54 -18.43 34.48
C ILE A 916 -11.52 -17.07 33.78
N PHE A 917 -10.82 -16.08 34.36
CA PHE A 917 -10.69 -14.77 33.75
C PHE A 917 -9.91 -14.81 32.43
N ASN A 918 -8.88 -15.64 32.31
CA ASN A 918 -8.13 -15.80 31.06
C ASN A 918 -9.06 -16.16 29.91
N ALA A 919 -10.03 -17.06 30.12
CA ALA A 919 -11.05 -17.39 29.12
C ALA A 919 -11.94 -16.20 28.73
N LYS A 920 -12.17 -15.24 29.64
CA LYS A 920 -12.84 -13.96 29.33
C LYS A 920 -11.91 -13.00 28.57
N ALA A 921 -10.68 -12.83 29.05
CA ALA A 921 -9.68 -11.94 28.46
C ALA A 921 -9.26 -12.34 27.04
N GLU A 922 -9.21 -13.64 26.75
CA GLU A 922 -9.04 -14.19 25.40
C GLU A 922 -10.04 -13.60 24.41
N ASN A 923 -11.31 -13.52 24.81
CA ASN A 923 -12.38 -12.95 24.00
C ASN A 923 -12.18 -11.44 23.82
N THR A 924 -11.97 -10.69 24.89
CA THR A 924 -11.78 -9.24 24.81
C THR A 924 -10.56 -8.84 23.97
N ALA A 925 -9.52 -9.68 23.94
CA ALA A 925 -8.34 -9.46 23.12
C ALA A 925 -8.58 -9.66 21.61
N LEU A 926 -9.64 -10.36 21.22
CA LEU A 926 -10.01 -10.69 19.83
C LEU A 926 -11.37 -10.06 19.46
N PRO A 927 -11.43 -9.08 18.54
CA PRO A 927 -12.70 -8.40 18.19
C PRO A 927 -13.80 -9.37 17.71
N ASN A 928 -14.84 -9.64 18.51
CA ASN A 928 -15.87 -10.67 18.23
C ASN A 928 -15.42 -12.13 18.46
N GLY A 929 -14.42 -12.35 19.32
CA GLY A 929 -14.08 -13.68 19.81
C GLY A 929 -15.30 -14.40 20.41
N LYS A 930 -15.27 -15.73 20.41
CA LYS A 930 -16.26 -16.55 21.10
C LYS A 930 -15.57 -17.44 22.11
N ASN A 931 -15.58 -17.06 23.38
CA ASN A 931 -15.00 -17.90 24.42
C ASN A 931 -15.86 -19.14 24.70
N ILE A 932 -15.29 -20.05 25.49
CA ILE A 932 -15.99 -21.25 25.98
C ILE A 932 -17.37 -20.96 26.58
N THR A 933 -17.56 -19.84 27.27
CA THR A 933 -18.85 -19.53 27.93
C THR A 933 -19.89 -19.07 26.92
N SER A 934 -19.49 -18.30 25.90
CA SER A 934 -20.37 -18.00 24.78
C SER A 934 -20.79 -19.26 24.01
N TYR A 935 -19.96 -20.31 23.96
CA TYR A 935 -20.36 -21.59 23.36
C TYR A 935 -21.33 -22.37 24.24
N TRP A 936 -21.12 -22.36 25.56
CA TRP A 936 -21.96 -23.10 26.51
C TRP A 936 -23.33 -22.43 26.73
N LEU A 937 -23.37 -21.09 26.86
CA LEU A 937 -24.57 -20.31 27.19
C LEU A 937 -25.54 -20.16 26.01
N ASN A 938 -25.04 -20.15 24.77
CA ASN A 938 -25.87 -19.97 23.56
C ASN A 938 -26.55 -21.26 23.07
N GLN A 939 -26.46 -22.37 23.80
CA GLN A 939 -27.07 -23.64 23.41
C GLN A 939 -28.07 -24.14 24.45
N VAL A 940 -29.30 -24.39 23.99
CA VAL A 940 -30.36 -25.06 24.75
C VAL A 940 -29.90 -26.51 25.03
N ASP A 941 -29.85 -26.94 26.29
CA ASP A 941 -29.42 -28.28 26.79
C ASP A 941 -27.89 -28.56 26.94
N SER A 942 -27.06 -27.57 27.27
CA SER A 942 -25.65 -27.80 27.59
C SER A 942 -25.46 -28.45 28.99
N ASN A 943 -25.65 -29.77 29.08
CA ASN A 943 -25.23 -30.54 30.26
C ASN A 943 -23.70 -30.55 30.36
N LEU A 944 -23.16 -29.73 31.26
CA LEU A 944 -21.74 -29.77 31.63
C LEU A 944 -21.47 -30.97 32.54
N VAL A 945 -20.44 -31.74 32.19
CA VAL A 945 -20.00 -32.90 32.96
C VAL A 945 -18.58 -32.67 33.43
N LEU A 946 -18.36 -32.96 34.71
CA LEU A 946 -17.04 -33.01 35.29
C LEU A 946 -16.44 -34.40 35.08
N ILE A 947 -15.33 -34.45 34.35
CA ILE A 947 -14.58 -35.67 34.08
C ILE A 947 -13.33 -35.65 34.94
N SER A 948 -13.26 -36.53 35.93
CA SER A 948 -12.09 -36.75 36.78
C SER A 948 -11.28 -37.95 36.26
N PRO A 949 -10.01 -38.11 36.65
CA PRO A 949 -9.23 -39.30 36.35
C PRO A 949 -9.94 -40.62 36.74
N GLU A 950 -10.77 -40.58 37.78
CA GLU A 950 -11.51 -41.72 38.33
C GLU A 950 -12.69 -42.16 37.44
N ASN A 951 -13.48 -41.22 36.91
CA ASN A 951 -14.68 -41.53 36.11
C ASN A 951 -14.43 -41.50 34.59
N LYS A 952 -13.21 -41.13 34.18
CA LYS A 952 -12.83 -40.92 32.77
C LYS A 952 -13.10 -42.11 31.85
N LYS A 953 -12.93 -43.36 32.31
CA LYS A 953 -13.17 -44.56 31.48
C LYS A 953 -14.63 -44.68 31.05
N GLU A 954 -15.56 -44.42 31.98
CA GLU A 954 -17.00 -44.48 31.71
C GLU A 954 -17.42 -43.35 30.76
N VAL A 955 -16.92 -42.14 30.99
CA VAL A 955 -17.23 -40.98 30.13
C VAL A 955 -16.68 -41.17 28.71
N ILE A 956 -15.50 -41.78 28.53
CA ILE A 956 -14.97 -42.11 27.19
C ILE A 956 -15.93 -43.00 26.41
N ASN A 957 -16.53 -44.02 27.05
CA ASN A 957 -17.50 -44.89 26.39
C ASN A 957 -18.75 -44.11 25.94
N ILE A 958 -19.21 -43.16 26.76
CA ILE A 958 -20.32 -42.26 26.42
C ILE A 958 -19.94 -41.34 25.25
N MET A 959 -18.74 -40.74 25.28
CA MET A 959 -18.25 -39.87 24.19
C MET A 959 -18.10 -40.63 22.87
N GLN A 960 -17.62 -41.87 22.91
CA GLN A 960 -17.54 -42.76 21.74
C GLN A 960 -18.93 -43.07 21.18
N LYS A 961 -19.91 -43.40 22.04
CA LYS A 961 -21.31 -43.63 21.64
C LYS A 961 -21.93 -42.39 21.00
N ASN A 962 -21.57 -41.19 21.48
CA ASN A 962 -22.03 -39.91 20.96
C ASN A 962 -21.24 -39.41 19.74
N LYS A 963 -20.30 -40.21 19.18
CA LYS A 963 -19.49 -39.88 18.00
C LYS A 963 -18.67 -38.59 18.15
N ILE A 964 -18.17 -38.31 19.37
CA ILE A 964 -17.21 -37.22 19.59
C ILE A 964 -15.90 -37.53 18.84
N ASP A 965 -15.21 -36.48 18.36
CA ASP A 965 -13.95 -36.61 17.61
C ASP A 965 -12.91 -37.45 18.38
N ILE A 966 -12.28 -38.40 17.67
CA ILE A 966 -11.27 -39.30 18.22
C ILE A 966 -10.07 -38.57 18.81
N LYS A 967 -9.74 -37.37 18.33
CA LYS A 967 -8.66 -36.52 18.87
C LYS A 967 -8.98 -36.04 20.28
N ILE A 968 -10.20 -35.59 20.53
CA ILE A 968 -10.67 -35.18 21.87
C ILE A 968 -10.62 -36.38 22.81
N ILE A 969 -11.09 -37.55 22.35
CA ILE A 969 -11.03 -38.80 23.13
C ILE A 969 -9.59 -39.20 23.44
N THR A 970 -8.68 -39.05 22.48
CA THR A 970 -7.26 -39.40 22.64
C THR A 970 -6.58 -38.46 23.64
N ARG A 971 -6.87 -37.17 23.57
CA ARG A 971 -6.40 -36.18 24.55
C ARG A 971 -6.95 -36.46 25.94
N LEU A 972 -8.23 -36.80 26.06
CA LEU A 972 -8.81 -37.19 27.34
C LEU A 972 -8.08 -38.41 27.88
N LYS A 973 -7.84 -39.46 27.06
CA LYS A 973 -7.10 -40.69 27.43
C LYS A 973 -5.70 -40.43 27.97
N THR A 974 -4.97 -39.47 27.42
CA THR A 974 -3.60 -39.15 27.89
C THR A 974 -3.56 -38.09 29.00
N SER A 975 -4.65 -37.36 29.23
CA SER A 975 -4.73 -36.31 30.25
C SER A 975 -4.90 -36.89 31.66
N ASN A 976 -4.21 -36.29 32.63
CA ASN A 976 -4.39 -36.46 34.07
C ASN A 976 -5.17 -35.29 34.72
N LYS A 977 -5.67 -34.35 33.91
CA LYS A 977 -6.39 -33.16 34.38
C LYS A 977 -7.88 -33.47 34.58
N ILE A 978 -8.54 -32.66 35.40
CA ILE A 978 -9.99 -32.66 35.53
C ILE A 978 -10.57 -31.84 34.37
N TRP A 979 -11.58 -32.36 33.67
CA TRP A 979 -12.22 -31.64 32.56
C TRP A 979 -13.63 -31.18 32.95
N LEU A 980 -13.99 -29.96 32.59
CA LEU A 980 -15.40 -29.52 32.56
C LEU A 980 -15.86 -29.48 31.10
N TYR A 981 -16.60 -30.50 30.69
CA TYR A 981 -16.88 -30.78 29.27
C TYR A 981 -18.39 -30.80 28.96
N PRO A 982 -18.85 -30.18 27.86
CA PRO A 982 -20.25 -30.21 27.45
C PRO A 982 -20.61 -31.44 26.59
N LEU A 983 -21.41 -32.39 27.11
CA LEU A 983 -21.70 -33.65 26.41
C LEU A 983 -22.63 -33.55 25.19
N LYS A 984 -23.44 -32.48 25.07
CA LYS A 984 -24.53 -32.36 24.08
C LYS A 984 -24.32 -31.26 23.02
N ILE A 985 -23.13 -30.66 22.92
CA ILE A 985 -22.87 -29.56 21.97
C ILE A 985 -22.62 -30.10 20.56
N LYS A 986 -23.31 -29.52 19.57
CA LYS A 986 -23.30 -30.01 18.17
C LYS A 986 -22.21 -29.38 17.28
N LYS A 987 -21.66 -28.21 17.63
CA LYS A 987 -20.63 -27.47 16.86
C LYS A 987 -19.80 -26.56 17.77
N ASP A 988 -18.55 -26.34 17.37
CA ASP A 988 -17.58 -25.43 18.01
C ASP A 988 -17.37 -25.76 19.51
N ILE A 989 -16.76 -26.91 19.78
CA ILE A 989 -16.62 -27.46 21.13
C ILE A 989 -15.39 -26.87 21.83
N GLY A 990 -15.60 -26.35 23.05
CA GLY A 990 -14.54 -26.04 24.00
C GLY A 990 -14.86 -26.55 25.41
N TRP A 991 -13.82 -26.86 26.18
CA TRP A 991 -13.90 -27.35 27.56
C TRP A 991 -12.88 -26.65 28.46
N LEU A 992 -13.01 -26.81 29.78
CA LEU A 992 -11.95 -26.41 30.71
C LEU A 992 -11.12 -27.62 31.13
N GLU A 993 -9.82 -27.43 31.25
CA GLU A 993 -8.90 -28.38 31.88
C GLU A 993 -8.29 -27.79 33.14
N ILE A 994 -8.48 -28.46 34.26
CA ILE A 994 -8.04 -28.05 35.59
C ILE A 994 -6.96 -29.02 36.07
N ASN A 995 -5.79 -28.49 36.41
CA ASN A 995 -4.76 -29.29 37.07
C ASN A 995 -5.21 -29.62 38.51
N PRO A 996 -5.34 -30.91 38.89
CA PRO A 996 -5.86 -31.28 40.21
C PRO A 996 -4.96 -30.89 41.39
N HIS A 997 -3.69 -30.58 41.13
CA HIS A 997 -2.72 -30.19 42.16
C HIS A 997 -2.51 -28.68 42.24
N THR A 998 -2.33 -28.01 41.10
CA THR A 998 -2.08 -26.55 41.07
C THR A 998 -3.35 -25.74 40.93
N TYR A 999 -4.46 -26.35 40.51
CA TYR A 999 -5.73 -25.70 40.19
C TYR A 999 -5.66 -24.67 39.04
N GLU A 1000 -4.55 -24.65 38.29
CA GLU A 1000 -4.42 -23.91 37.04
C GLU A 1000 -5.48 -24.42 36.04
N THR A 1001 -6.28 -23.49 35.51
CA THR A 1001 -7.51 -23.77 34.77
C THR A 1001 -7.46 -23.19 33.36
N ASN A 1002 -7.27 -24.04 32.35
CA ASN A 1002 -7.13 -23.61 30.95
C ASN A 1002 -8.42 -23.84 30.16
N SER A 1003 -8.79 -22.88 29.31
CA SER A 1003 -9.71 -23.12 28.20
C SER A 1003 -9.03 -24.00 27.16
N VAL A 1004 -9.74 -24.96 26.58
CA VAL A 1004 -9.23 -25.80 25.49
C VAL A 1004 -10.31 -25.93 24.42
N TYR A 1005 -9.91 -25.83 23.16
CA TYR A 1005 -10.80 -25.89 22.02
C TYR A 1005 -10.52 -27.14 21.18
N GLU A 1006 -11.47 -27.50 20.30
CA GLU A 1006 -11.40 -28.70 19.46
C GLU A 1006 -10.11 -28.82 18.62
N ASN A 1007 -9.48 -27.69 18.25
CA ASN A 1007 -8.20 -27.65 17.55
C ASN A 1007 -6.97 -27.90 18.45
N GLY A 1008 -7.15 -28.10 19.76
CA GLY A 1008 -6.10 -28.35 20.74
C GLY A 1008 -5.39 -27.11 21.27
N MET A 1009 -5.83 -25.90 20.90
CA MET A 1009 -5.29 -24.64 21.44
C MET A 1009 -5.86 -24.36 22.84
N TYR A 1010 -5.03 -23.74 23.68
CA TYR A 1010 -5.40 -23.20 24.99
C TYR A 1010 -5.95 -21.77 24.88
N GLY A 1011 -6.84 -21.51 23.92
CA GLY A 1011 -7.39 -20.17 23.71
C GLY A 1011 -8.26 -20.02 22.46
N VAL A 1012 -8.88 -18.85 22.32
CA VAL A 1012 -9.98 -18.62 21.37
C VAL A 1012 -9.54 -18.38 19.91
N ALA A 1013 -10.45 -18.67 18.99
CA ALA A 1013 -10.37 -18.37 17.57
C ALA A 1013 -11.47 -17.38 17.13
N GLU A 1014 -11.14 -16.50 16.19
CA GLU A 1014 -12.06 -15.50 15.63
C GLU A 1014 -11.94 -15.46 14.09
N ARG A 1015 -13.03 -15.11 13.41
CA ARG A 1015 -13.00 -14.74 11.99
C ARG A 1015 -12.43 -13.34 11.86
N SER A 1016 -11.19 -13.24 11.40
CA SER A 1016 -10.59 -11.94 11.15
C SER A 1016 -11.24 -11.28 9.93
N GLU A 1017 -11.87 -10.12 10.11
CA GLU A 1017 -12.41 -9.28 9.02
C GLU A 1017 -11.31 -8.50 8.25
N MET A 1018 -10.04 -8.92 8.35
CA MET A 1018 -8.94 -8.19 7.73
C MET A 1018 -8.86 -8.45 6.22
N ASP A 1019 -8.93 -7.37 5.43
CA ASP A 1019 -8.67 -7.32 3.99
C ASP A 1019 -7.15 -7.52 3.69
N MET A 1020 -6.57 -8.65 4.07
CA MET A 1020 -5.13 -8.95 3.87
C MET A 1020 -4.89 -10.09 2.87
N ALA A 1021 -3.90 -9.90 2.00
CA ALA A 1021 -3.41 -10.93 1.10
C ALA A 1021 -2.09 -11.51 1.62
N ILE A 1022 -2.14 -12.66 2.30
CA ILE A 1022 -0.95 -13.41 2.72
C ILE A 1022 0.03 -13.68 1.55
N ASP A 1023 -0.48 -13.80 0.31
CA ASP A 1023 0.37 -13.92 -0.89
C ASP A 1023 1.30 -12.72 -1.10
N SER A 1024 0.90 -11.49 -0.76
CA SER A 1024 1.79 -10.33 -0.90
C SER A 1024 2.95 -10.36 0.09
N VAL A 1025 2.79 -11.02 1.23
CA VAL A 1025 3.85 -11.20 2.24
C VAL A 1025 4.84 -12.27 1.79
N SER A 1026 4.34 -13.42 1.32
CA SER A 1026 5.19 -14.46 0.70
C SER A 1026 6.04 -13.87 -0.43
N ASN A 1027 5.42 -13.11 -1.33
CA ASN A 1027 6.12 -12.46 -2.43
C ASN A 1027 7.12 -11.40 -1.97
N TYR A 1028 6.80 -10.60 -0.93
CA TYR A 1028 7.73 -9.65 -0.34
C TYR A 1028 9.00 -10.33 0.16
N PHE A 1029 8.90 -11.42 0.92
CA PHE A 1029 10.10 -12.10 1.40
C PHE A 1029 10.90 -12.77 0.30
N VAL A 1030 10.23 -13.39 -0.68
CA VAL A 1030 10.92 -13.91 -1.87
C VAL A 1030 11.67 -12.78 -2.57
N GLY A 1031 11.11 -11.57 -2.59
CA GLY A 1031 11.80 -10.35 -2.98
C GLY A 1031 13.01 -10.04 -2.11
N PHE A 1032 12.82 -9.88 -0.80
CA PHE A 1032 13.85 -9.51 0.18
C PHE A 1032 15.09 -10.37 0.12
N PHE A 1033 14.93 -11.69 0.13
CA PHE A 1033 16.09 -12.56 0.05
C PHE A 1033 16.73 -12.59 -1.34
N SER A 1034 15.95 -12.37 -2.41
CA SER A 1034 16.53 -12.13 -3.73
C SER A 1034 17.39 -10.86 -3.74
N GLY A 1035 16.97 -9.81 -3.03
CA GLY A 1035 17.76 -8.59 -2.84
C GLY A 1035 19.05 -8.81 -2.06
N VAL A 1036 18.99 -9.55 -0.95
CA VAL A 1036 20.18 -9.93 -0.15
C VAL A 1036 21.15 -10.77 -1.00
N LEU A 1037 20.66 -11.79 -1.71
CA LEU A 1037 21.47 -12.65 -2.56
C LEU A 1037 22.13 -11.87 -3.70
N VAL A 1038 21.39 -10.99 -4.36
CA VAL A 1038 21.95 -10.13 -5.41
C VAL A 1038 23.03 -9.23 -4.83
N SER A 1039 22.83 -8.69 -3.62
CA SER A 1039 23.83 -7.88 -2.94
C SER A 1039 25.10 -8.66 -2.59
N GLN A 1040 24.97 -9.92 -2.16
CA GLN A 1040 26.10 -10.83 -1.96
C GLN A 1040 26.85 -11.09 -3.28
N VAL A 1041 26.13 -11.37 -4.36
CA VAL A 1041 26.72 -11.60 -5.68
C VAL A 1041 27.42 -10.34 -6.18
N SER A 1042 26.83 -9.16 -6.01
CA SER A 1042 27.47 -7.88 -6.34
C SER A 1042 28.73 -7.64 -5.52
N MET A 1043 28.76 -8.04 -4.24
CA MET A 1043 29.98 -8.00 -3.43
C MET A 1043 31.05 -8.94 -3.99
N PHE A 1044 30.71 -10.18 -4.34
CA PHE A 1044 31.68 -11.10 -4.94
C PHE A 1044 32.21 -10.60 -6.28
N ASP A 1045 31.38 -9.98 -7.11
CA ASP A 1045 31.76 -9.42 -8.41
C ASP A 1045 32.79 -8.28 -8.26
N THR A 1046 32.53 -7.35 -7.34
CA THR A 1046 33.45 -6.21 -7.09
C THR A 1046 34.74 -6.61 -6.38
N LEU A 1047 34.72 -7.64 -5.52
CA LEU A 1047 35.91 -8.17 -4.85
C LEU A 1047 36.95 -8.74 -5.82
N VAL A 1048 36.55 -9.08 -7.05
CA VAL A 1048 37.48 -9.55 -8.10
C VAL A 1048 38.22 -8.39 -8.77
N ASP A 1049 37.65 -7.18 -8.76
CA ASP A 1049 38.13 -6.04 -9.56
C ASP A 1049 38.89 -4.96 -8.74
N SER A 1050 38.84 -4.96 -7.40
CA SER A 1050 39.50 -3.92 -6.59
C SER A 1050 40.23 -4.44 -5.33
N LYS A 1051 41.30 -3.73 -4.93
CA LYS A 1051 42.12 -4.04 -3.73
C LYS A 1051 41.59 -3.41 -2.42
N ASP A 1052 40.57 -2.54 -2.48
CA ASP A 1052 40.01 -1.87 -1.29
C ASP A 1052 38.57 -2.34 -1.00
N TYR A 1053 38.37 -2.87 0.20
CA TYR A 1053 37.08 -3.40 0.64
C TYR A 1053 35.99 -2.32 0.74
N CYS A 1054 36.34 -1.08 1.12
CA CYS A 1054 35.36 0.03 1.21
C CYS A 1054 34.82 0.41 -0.17
N ASP A 1055 35.68 0.44 -1.18
CA ASP A 1055 35.28 0.72 -2.56
C ASP A 1055 34.45 -0.43 -3.15
N ASN A 1056 34.76 -1.68 -2.79
CA ASN A 1056 33.96 -2.84 -3.16
C ASN A 1056 32.53 -2.76 -2.59
N VAL A 1057 32.38 -2.41 -1.30
CA VAL A 1057 31.07 -2.20 -0.68
C VAL A 1057 30.28 -1.10 -1.39
N LYS A 1058 30.90 0.05 -1.69
CA LYS A 1058 30.26 1.17 -2.41
C LYS A 1058 29.81 0.76 -3.83
N GLN A 1059 30.68 0.10 -4.60
CA GLN A 1059 30.38 -0.33 -5.97
C GLN A 1059 29.32 -1.45 -6.02
N ALA A 1060 29.41 -2.43 -5.12
CA ALA A 1060 28.44 -3.50 -5.00
C ALA A 1060 27.05 -2.98 -4.63
N LYS A 1061 26.98 -1.98 -3.75
CA LYS A 1061 25.74 -1.31 -3.37
C LYS A 1061 25.07 -0.61 -4.55
N VAL A 1062 25.86 0.03 -5.42
CA VAL A 1062 25.34 0.65 -6.65
C VAL A 1062 24.79 -0.41 -7.62
N LEU A 1063 25.54 -1.50 -7.84
CA LEU A 1063 25.13 -2.63 -8.68
C LEU A 1063 23.81 -3.26 -8.21
N ALA A 1064 23.70 -3.57 -6.92
CA ALA A 1064 22.51 -4.17 -6.32
C ALA A 1064 21.29 -3.22 -6.33
N ASN A 1065 21.51 -1.92 -6.11
CA ASN A 1065 20.45 -0.91 -6.20
C ASN A 1065 19.94 -0.71 -7.62
N ASN A 1066 20.80 -0.81 -8.62
CA ASN A 1066 20.41 -0.77 -10.03
C ASN A 1066 19.59 -2.01 -10.42
N ALA A 1067 19.98 -3.19 -9.93
CA ALA A 1067 19.17 -4.41 -10.07
C ALA A 1067 17.80 -4.27 -9.39
N SER A 1068 17.74 -3.65 -8.21
CA SER A 1068 16.48 -3.33 -7.50
C SER A 1068 15.57 -2.42 -8.32
N CYS A 1069 16.15 -1.40 -8.97
CA CYS A 1069 15.42 -0.53 -9.90
C CYS A 1069 14.82 -1.30 -11.08
N LEU A 1070 15.59 -2.19 -11.71
CA LEU A 1070 15.13 -3.02 -12.83
C LEU A 1070 14.01 -4.00 -12.43
N VAL A 1071 14.13 -4.62 -11.25
CA VAL A 1071 13.12 -5.51 -10.67
C VAL A 1071 11.83 -4.77 -10.35
N ALA A 1072 11.92 -3.55 -9.80
CA ALA A 1072 10.77 -2.71 -9.47
C ALA A 1072 10.00 -2.22 -10.71
N VAL A 1073 10.67 -2.07 -11.87
CA VAL A 1073 10.06 -1.66 -13.14
C VAL A 1073 9.49 -2.86 -13.92
N GLY A 1074 9.76 -4.10 -13.48
CA GLY A 1074 9.22 -5.32 -14.07
C GLY A 1074 9.76 -5.63 -15.47
N THR A 1075 10.99 -5.20 -15.76
CA THR A 1075 11.61 -5.39 -17.08
C THR A 1075 12.32 -6.73 -17.25
N THR A 1076 12.51 -7.50 -16.17
CA THR A 1076 13.29 -8.74 -16.20
C THR A 1076 12.42 -9.98 -15.98
N ARG A 1077 12.70 -11.04 -16.76
CA ARG A 1077 12.03 -12.36 -16.66
C ARG A 1077 12.68 -13.26 -15.61
N ASP A 1078 13.93 -13.01 -15.23
CA ASP A 1078 14.62 -13.66 -14.10
C ASP A 1078 15.65 -12.72 -13.42
N VAL A 1079 16.19 -13.15 -12.27
CA VAL A 1079 17.16 -12.41 -11.45
C VAL A 1079 18.57 -12.37 -12.07
N ALA A 1080 18.99 -13.41 -12.81
CA ALA A 1080 20.27 -13.47 -13.52
C ALA A 1080 20.31 -12.51 -14.74
N GLY A 1081 19.18 -12.28 -15.39
CA GLY A 1081 18.95 -11.29 -16.44
C GLY A 1081 19.07 -9.84 -15.94
N ALA A 1082 18.72 -9.59 -14.67
CA ALA A 1082 18.89 -8.27 -14.06
C ALA A 1082 20.37 -7.97 -13.76
N ILE A 1083 21.14 -8.97 -13.31
CA ILE A 1083 22.58 -8.85 -13.04
C ILE A 1083 23.36 -8.64 -14.35
N SER A 1084 23.03 -9.40 -15.40
CA SER A 1084 23.66 -9.28 -16.73
C SER A 1084 23.25 -8.01 -17.50
N ALA A 1085 22.08 -7.42 -17.22
CA ALA A 1085 21.70 -6.12 -17.76
C ALA A 1085 22.33 -4.94 -17.01
N GLY A 1086 22.64 -5.10 -15.72
CA GLY A 1086 23.32 -4.10 -14.90
C GLY A 1086 24.74 -3.78 -15.37
N THR A 1087 25.44 -4.76 -15.93
CA THR A 1087 26.77 -4.56 -16.54
C THR A 1087 26.72 -3.94 -17.94
N GLY A 1088 25.57 -4.00 -18.63
CA GLY A 1088 25.35 -3.35 -19.93
C GLY A 1088 25.14 -1.84 -19.86
N CYS A 1089 24.92 -1.28 -18.66
CA CYS A 1089 24.73 0.16 -18.45
C CYS A 1089 26.03 0.94 -18.25
N PHE A 1090 27.17 0.25 -18.11
CA PHE A 1090 28.50 0.87 -18.07
C PHE A 1090 29.31 0.42 -19.28
N GLY A 1091 29.78 1.39 -20.06
CA GLY A 1091 30.56 1.14 -21.27
C GLY A 1091 31.81 0.30 -20.99
N HIS A 1092 31.99 -0.74 -21.81
CA HIS A 1092 33.22 -1.51 -22.03
C HIS A 1092 34.16 -1.70 -20.83
N SER A 1093 33.91 -2.72 -20.00
CA SER A 1093 34.99 -3.42 -19.28
C SER A 1093 35.24 -4.79 -19.93
N LYS A 1094 36.52 -5.17 -20.07
CA LYS A 1094 37.04 -6.32 -20.84
C LYS A 1094 36.81 -7.69 -20.18
N THR A 1095 35.93 -7.81 -19.19
CA THR A 1095 35.73 -9.04 -18.40
C THR A 1095 34.61 -9.94 -18.91
N SER A 1096 33.97 -9.63 -20.04
CA SER A 1096 32.80 -10.36 -20.56
C SER A 1096 33.06 -11.74 -21.18
N LYS A 1097 34.20 -12.40 -20.91
CA LYS A 1097 34.54 -13.70 -21.52
C LYS A 1097 34.97 -14.81 -20.56
N ALA A 1098 35.06 -14.56 -19.26
CA ALA A 1098 35.41 -15.59 -18.30
C ALA A 1098 34.46 -15.52 -17.12
N ILE A 1099 33.33 -16.23 -17.23
CA ILE A 1099 32.65 -17.02 -16.20
C ILE A 1099 31.36 -17.49 -16.89
N GLY A 1100 31.42 -18.67 -17.50
CA GLY A 1100 30.21 -19.42 -17.76
C GLY A 1100 29.68 -19.88 -16.40
N ILE A 1101 28.63 -19.23 -15.87
CA ILE A 1101 27.85 -19.78 -14.76
C ILE A 1101 27.01 -20.94 -15.33
N GLY A 1102 27.69 -22.07 -15.56
CA GLY A 1102 27.04 -23.33 -15.85
C GLY A 1102 26.36 -23.88 -14.60
N GLY A 1103 25.05 -24.10 -14.68
CA GLY A 1103 24.41 -25.27 -14.07
C GLY A 1103 23.76 -25.17 -12.68
N GLY A 1104 23.96 -24.10 -11.90
CA GLY A 1104 23.45 -24.06 -10.50
C GLY A 1104 22.07 -23.41 -10.28
N MET A 1105 21.67 -22.47 -11.12
CA MET A 1105 20.42 -21.69 -10.99
C MET A 1105 19.48 -21.84 -12.21
N ALA A 1106 19.60 -22.95 -12.95
CA ALA A 1106 18.58 -23.31 -13.94
C ALA A 1106 17.35 -23.87 -13.21
N GLY A 1107 16.54 -22.97 -12.63
CA GLY A 1107 15.17 -23.28 -12.28
C GLY A 1107 14.46 -23.84 -13.51
N ASN A 1108 14.10 -25.11 -13.43
CA ASN A 1108 13.16 -25.86 -14.27
C ASN A 1108 12.55 -25.06 -15.45
N LYS A 1109 12.91 -25.40 -16.70
CA LYS A 1109 12.39 -24.85 -17.98
C LYS A 1109 10.87 -25.05 -18.20
N THR A 1110 10.11 -25.29 -17.15
CA THR A 1110 8.67 -25.59 -17.18
C THR A 1110 7.78 -24.50 -16.56
N THR A 1111 8.32 -23.32 -16.23
CA THR A 1111 7.51 -22.15 -15.87
C THR A 1111 7.54 -21.12 -17.00
N GLN A 1112 6.44 -21.01 -17.74
CA GLN A 1112 6.16 -19.85 -18.58
C GLN A 1112 6.29 -18.58 -17.72
N GLY A 1113 7.32 -17.78 -18.00
CA GLY A 1113 7.79 -16.70 -17.13
C GLY A 1113 6.75 -15.60 -16.93
N LYS A 1114 6.30 -15.41 -15.69
CA LYS A 1114 5.64 -14.18 -15.25
C LYS A 1114 6.69 -13.11 -14.95
N ILE A 1115 6.41 -11.89 -15.39
CA ILE A 1115 7.19 -10.70 -15.00
C ILE A 1115 7.21 -10.56 -13.47
N ILE A 1116 8.42 -10.58 -12.90
CA ILE A 1116 8.64 -10.59 -11.45
C ILE A 1116 8.20 -9.27 -10.80
N GLY A 1117 8.36 -8.13 -11.48
CA GLY A 1117 7.96 -6.80 -10.97
C GLY A 1117 6.44 -6.55 -10.88
N GLY A 1118 5.61 -7.44 -11.45
CA GLY A 1118 4.14 -7.36 -11.34
C GLY A 1118 3.58 -8.04 -10.08
N ILE A 1119 4.44 -8.67 -9.27
CA ILE A 1119 4.04 -9.46 -8.11
C ILE A 1119 4.00 -8.55 -6.88
N ALA A 1120 2.80 -8.29 -6.37
CA ALA A 1120 2.60 -7.43 -5.19
C ALA A 1120 3.45 -7.90 -4.01
N GLY A 1121 4.31 -7.02 -3.49
CA GLY A 1121 5.23 -7.29 -2.38
C GLY A 1121 6.68 -7.52 -2.82
N PHE A 1122 6.93 -8.24 -3.92
CA PHE A 1122 8.27 -8.70 -4.30
C PHE A 1122 9.29 -7.58 -4.52
N GLY A 1123 8.99 -6.58 -5.37
CA GLY A 1123 9.95 -5.52 -5.68
C GLY A 1123 10.35 -4.68 -4.46
N ASN A 1124 9.43 -4.49 -3.51
CA ASN A 1124 9.71 -3.76 -2.26
C ASN A 1124 10.60 -4.58 -1.33
N GLY A 1125 10.25 -5.87 -1.14
CA GLY A 1125 11.11 -6.77 -0.40
C GLY A 1125 12.52 -6.77 -0.97
N PHE A 1126 12.66 -6.91 -2.30
CA PHE A 1126 13.96 -6.88 -2.97
C PHE A 1126 14.78 -5.65 -2.61
N GLY A 1127 14.20 -4.45 -2.67
CA GLY A 1127 14.89 -3.22 -2.26
C GLY A 1127 15.29 -3.19 -0.78
N ASP A 1128 14.42 -3.67 0.10
CA ASP A 1128 14.70 -3.71 1.54
C ASP A 1128 15.78 -4.74 1.87
N GLY A 1129 15.85 -5.85 1.14
CA GLY A 1129 16.90 -6.86 1.25
C GLY A 1129 18.27 -6.36 0.81
N VAL A 1130 18.31 -5.57 -0.27
CA VAL A 1130 19.54 -4.87 -0.69
C VAL A 1130 20.01 -3.91 0.41
N SER A 1131 19.10 -3.09 0.93
CA SER A 1131 19.43 -2.11 1.97
C SER A 1131 19.96 -2.78 3.24
N PHE A 1132 19.27 -3.83 3.71
CA PHE A 1132 19.66 -4.60 4.89
C PHE A 1132 21.07 -5.20 4.76
N TYR A 1133 21.40 -5.80 3.61
CA TYR A 1133 22.72 -6.41 3.42
C TYR A 1133 23.85 -5.38 3.51
N PHE A 1134 23.70 -4.23 2.86
CA PHE A 1134 24.75 -3.21 2.85
C PHE A 1134 24.85 -2.42 4.15
N GLU A 1135 23.76 -2.23 4.90
CA GLU A 1135 23.82 -1.70 6.26
C GLU A 1135 24.62 -2.61 7.19
N MET A 1136 24.40 -3.94 7.08
CA MET A 1136 25.18 -4.92 7.84
C MET A 1136 26.65 -4.92 7.39
N ALA A 1137 26.92 -4.91 6.09
CA ALA A 1137 28.29 -4.86 5.56
C ALA A 1137 29.03 -3.60 6.04
N GLU A 1138 28.41 -2.42 5.96
CA GLU A 1138 28.99 -1.14 6.40
C GLU A 1138 29.28 -1.13 7.92
N LYS A 1139 28.41 -1.74 8.73
CA LYS A 1139 28.59 -1.85 10.18
C LYS A 1139 29.77 -2.74 10.57
N TYR A 1140 30.12 -3.74 9.76
CA TYR A 1140 31.27 -4.60 9.99
C TYR A 1140 32.61 -3.95 9.61
N VAL A 1141 32.61 -2.89 8.80
CA VAL A 1141 33.85 -2.27 8.31
C VAL A 1141 34.38 -1.18 9.23
N GLY A 1142 33.53 -0.54 10.03
CA GLY A 1142 33.92 0.62 10.83
C GLY A 1142 34.20 1.82 9.93
N ASN A 1143 33.36 2.87 10.03
CA ASN A 1143 33.41 4.14 9.28
C ASN A 1143 34.43 4.22 8.12
N CYS A 1144 34.09 3.65 6.95
CA CYS A 1144 34.73 4.05 5.69
C CYS A 1144 34.47 5.54 5.48
N SER A 1145 35.53 6.35 5.43
CA SER A 1145 35.41 7.78 5.09
C SER A 1145 35.07 7.99 3.62
#